data_AF-A0A1F5YFD8-F1
#
_entry.id   AF-A0A1F5YFD8-F1
#
_cell.length_a   1.000
_cell.length_b   1.000
_cell.length_c   1.000
_cell.angle_alpha   90.00
_cell.angle_beta   90.00
_cell.angle_gamma   90.00
#
_symmetry.space_group_name_H-M   'P 1'
#
loop_
_entity.id
_entity.type
_entity.pdbx_description
1 polymer ?
#
loop_
_entity_poly.entity_id
_entity_poly.type
_entity_poly.pdbx_seq_one_letter_code
_entity_poly.pdbx_strand_id
1 'polypeptide(L)'
;MKAAETSEAGQLYDQALELKTKGDTRGALKLLDQALALDDKYYLAAIERGNIRFHLGDLKNSKLDYESALNSKSNEIRSKAHVGLADILYDNPTRTRQAIEKYRLACKVDPNNREALYSIVQAGFKYEQTIGHRVASEALVQLITLDPEYRDAYALWRDKILDKSDNELREVDHGLENFLSQRPDSANWWVDMAEDRFRLGQTESALESLNRLKAANPDFASPDLCLTEACCRLELDDSAGFQDCYQKAIDSAQKTGDFSRLLSEAETIFTPDENRSWQDLKDKDSRAAFFRTFWARVNPDQINPLNLRLVEHYRRLRHAQKNFRLMNPHSSVQSSREANLLLAYQGSQYQFDSEIFVGRSRDLGLDQRGLLYLRLGEPDKMDHDISMDNPMEIWHYGGAYFVFEKPPRVADYIFRPVGQDHAGNMMKAMEMQRFVDKSLHRAEDYYYAQFLADDGRSIDLEFYQDEKLQSGKVVPEAAAALYDTLWTEVKRKDSRVFRVPGEDNKLWLAVHRLDVPPGPYYYSLRMKGDGERWVTRGRIGLQPFVPEQLCFSAVLLGIEPPAGSESYERRQVRLIPRPSMKFKRGEQIKVYSEVYGLRPNQEGKRSYREWVDVIRMEDQGGKIGQITDKLSGLFTRGKAKADTKITQNFDRAPESAKGPVAETFLLDSSVLEPGKYRLVIEAQDDATTQWGEEAAVFEVTK
;
A
#
# COMPACT_ATOMS: atom_id res chain seq x y z
N MET A 1 12.35 50.90 49.96
CA MET A 1 11.26 50.85 48.96
C MET A 1 9.95 50.67 49.71
N LYS A 2 9.07 51.68 49.71
CA LYS A 2 7.75 51.61 50.36
C LYS A 2 6.87 50.65 49.55
N ALA A 3 6.26 49.68 50.22
CA ALA A 3 5.14 48.92 49.67
C ALA A 3 4.04 49.91 49.26
N ALA A 4 3.56 49.84 48.02
CA ALA A 4 2.41 50.61 47.61
C ALA A 4 1.20 50.07 48.38
N GLU A 5 0.56 50.91 49.20
CA GLU A 5 -0.67 50.57 49.88
C GLU A 5 -1.75 50.28 48.83
N THR A 6 -2.25 49.05 48.79
CA THR A 6 -3.38 48.64 47.95
C THR A 6 -4.60 49.47 48.35
N SER A 7 -5.29 50.08 47.38
CA SER A 7 -6.49 50.89 47.63
C SER A 7 -7.57 50.07 48.36
N GLU A 8 -8.46 50.73 49.11
CA GLU A 8 -9.53 50.05 49.84
C GLU A 8 -10.42 49.21 48.91
N ALA A 9 -10.73 49.71 47.71
CA ALA A 9 -11.41 48.95 46.66
C ALA A 9 -10.60 47.72 46.20
N GLY A 10 -9.26 47.82 46.13
CA GLY A 10 -8.37 46.71 45.84
C GLY A 10 -8.36 45.64 46.93
N GLN A 11 -8.39 46.03 48.21
CA GLN A 11 -8.48 45.09 49.32
C GLN A 11 -9.80 44.31 49.33
N LEU A 12 -10.92 45.00 49.07
CA LEU A 12 -12.23 44.36 48.94
C LEU A 12 -12.28 43.39 47.76
N TYR A 13 -11.64 43.74 46.64
CA TYR A 13 -11.50 42.86 45.48
C TYR A 13 -10.69 41.60 45.81
N ASP A 14 -9.55 41.73 46.49
CA ASP A 14 -8.71 40.58 46.87
C ASP A 14 -9.48 39.65 47.83
N GLN A 15 -10.23 40.21 48.79
CA GLN A 15 -11.11 39.43 49.67
C GLN A 15 -12.25 38.75 48.89
N ALA A 16 -12.80 39.40 47.87
CA ALA A 16 -13.83 38.82 47.01
C ALA A 16 -13.29 37.61 46.23
N LEU A 17 -12.07 37.70 45.70
CA LEU A 17 -11.40 36.57 45.05
C LEU A 17 -11.19 35.41 46.04
N GLU A 18 -10.79 35.69 47.28
CA GLU A 18 -10.64 34.66 48.31
C GLU A 18 -11.98 33.96 48.59
N LEU A 19 -13.07 34.71 48.77
CA LEU A 19 -14.41 34.11 48.95
C LEU A 19 -14.86 33.30 47.74
N LYS A 20 -14.59 33.77 46.52
CA LYS A 20 -14.87 33.04 45.27
C LYS A 20 -14.12 31.71 45.23
N THR A 21 -12.84 31.68 45.60
CA THR A 21 -12.05 30.43 45.65
C THR A 21 -12.58 29.43 46.69
N LYS A 22 -13.18 29.92 47.79
CA LYS A 22 -13.86 29.11 48.81
C LYS A 22 -15.27 28.68 48.40
N GLY A 23 -15.75 29.09 47.22
CA GLY A 23 -17.09 28.79 46.72
C GLY A 23 -18.20 29.69 47.27
N ASP A 24 -17.88 30.72 48.08
CA ASP A 24 -18.85 31.70 48.55
C ASP A 24 -19.07 32.81 47.52
N THR A 25 -19.80 32.45 46.48
CA THR A 25 -20.14 33.33 45.35
C THR A 25 -21.00 34.53 45.78
N ARG A 26 -21.84 34.38 46.81
CA ARG A 26 -22.69 35.47 47.31
C ARG A 26 -21.90 36.48 48.14
N GLY A 27 -21.02 35.99 49.01
CA GLY A 27 -20.08 36.84 49.75
C GLY A 27 -19.15 37.61 48.83
N ALA A 28 -18.61 36.94 47.80
CA ALA A 28 -17.78 37.57 46.77
C ALA A 28 -18.52 38.69 46.03
N LEU A 29 -19.77 38.47 45.58
CA LEU A 29 -20.57 39.51 44.94
C LEU A 29 -20.77 40.73 45.83
N LYS A 30 -21.05 40.53 47.12
CA LYS A 30 -21.24 41.63 48.08
C LYS A 30 -19.98 42.49 48.21
N LEU A 31 -18.81 41.86 48.29
CA LEU A 31 -17.53 42.56 48.38
C LEU A 31 -17.20 43.29 47.06
N LEU A 32 -17.51 42.71 45.91
CA LEU A 32 -17.34 43.37 44.60
C LEU A 32 -18.28 44.56 44.43
N ASP A 33 -19.52 44.47 44.92
CA ASP A 33 -20.46 45.60 44.95
C ASP A 33 -19.94 46.73 45.85
N GLN A 34 -19.34 46.41 47.00
CA GLN A 34 -18.69 47.39 47.87
C GLN A 34 -17.46 48.02 47.21
N ALA A 35 -16.62 47.23 46.55
CA ALA A 35 -15.45 47.73 45.83
C ALA A 35 -15.85 48.73 44.73
N LEU A 36 -16.89 48.41 43.96
CA LEU A 36 -17.40 49.27 42.89
C LEU A 36 -18.21 50.47 43.40
N ALA A 37 -18.69 50.44 44.65
CA ALA A 37 -19.28 51.60 45.31
C ALA A 37 -18.22 52.59 45.80
N LEU A 38 -17.03 52.12 46.17
CA LEU A 38 -15.89 52.96 46.54
C LEU A 38 -15.18 53.54 45.32
N ASP A 39 -15.03 52.75 44.25
CA ASP A 39 -14.42 53.16 42.99
C ASP A 39 -15.17 52.54 41.81
N ASP A 40 -16.03 53.33 41.16
CA ASP A 40 -16.83 52.92 40.00
C ASP A 40 -15.98 52.62 38.74
N LYS A 41 -14.69 52.99 38.76
CA LYS A 41 -13.70 52.71 37.71
C LYS A 41 -12.75 51.57 38.09
N TYR A 42 -13.02 50.85 39.17
CA TYR A 42 -12.27 49.65 39.52
C TYR A 42 -12.68 48.46 38.63
N TYR A 43 -12.32 48.56 37.35
CA TYR A 43 -12.80 47.68 36.28
C TYR A 43 -12.47 46.20 36.48
N LEU A 44 -11.44 45.85 37.27
CA LEU A 44 -11.17 44.46 37.65
C LEU A 44 -12.31 43.86 38.49
N ALA A 45 -12.88 44.63 39.44
CA ALA A 45 -14.05 44.17 40.17
C ALA A 45 -15.29 44.07 39.27
N ALA A 46 -15.43 44.97 38.28
CA ALA A 46 -16.50 44.87 37.30
C ALA A 46 -16.39 43.58 36.47
N ILE A 47 -15.20 43.23 35.98
CA ILE A 47 -14.95 41.95 35.28
C ILE A 47 -15.34 40.76 36.16
N GLU A 48 -14.82 40.69 37.39
CA GLU A 48 -15.09 39.54 38.27
C GLU A 48 -16.56 39.43 38.68
N ARG A 49 -17.23 40.58 38.89
CA ARG A 49 -18.67 40.60 39.15
C ARG A 49 -19.46 40.12 37.93
N GLY A 50 -19.05 40.56 36.75
CA GLY A 50 -19.60 40.11 35.47
C GLY A 50 -19.45 38.60 35.29
N ASN A 51 -18.27 38.04 35.59
CA ASN A 51 -17.98 36.60 35.51
C ASN A 51 -18.90 35.81 36.46
N ILE A 52 -19.03 36.24 37.71
CA ILE A 52 -19.91 35.58 38.68
C ILE A 52 -21.37 35.64 38.21
N ARG A 53 -21.85 36.82 37.77
CA ARG A 53 -23.22 36.99 37.27
C ARG A 53 -23.49 36.14 36.03
N PHE A 54 -22.51 36.01 35.13
CA PHE A 54 -22.59 35.10 33.98
C PHE A 54 -22.81 33.66 34.43
N HIS A 55 -22.00 33.14 35.35
CA HIS A 55 -22.14 31.77 35.87
C HIS A 55 -23.46 31.55 36.64
N LEU A 56 -24.05 32.60 37.20
CA LEU A 56 -25.37 32.55 37.85
C LEU A 56 -26.55 32.71 36.86
N GLY A 57 -26.29 32.91 35.56
CA GLY A 57 -27.31 33.10 34.53
C GLY A 57 -27.87 34.53 34.43
N ASP A 58 -27.32 35.50 35.17
CA ASP A 58 -27.68 36.92 35.07
C ASP A 58 -26.92 37.59 33.92
N LEU A 59 -27.23 37.16 32.70
CA LEU A 59 -26.59 37.60 31.48
C LEU A 59 -26.76 39.11 31.23
N LYS A 60 -27.87 39.69 31.69
CA LYS A 60 -28.17 41.11 31.50
C LYS A 60 -27.23 41.98 32.30
N ASN A 61 -27.09 41.72 33.61
CA ASN A 61 -26.22 42.55 34.45
C ASN A 61 -24.75 42.21 34.24
N SER A 62 -24.42 40.96 33.92
CA SER A 62 -23.08 40.57 33.49
C SER A 62 -22.61 41.36 32.26
N LYS A 63 -23.47 41.50 31.24
CA LYS A 63 -23.19 42.31 30.06
C LYS A 63 -22.86 43.76 30.40
N LEU A 64 -23.63 44.39 31.29
CA LEU A 64 -23.40 45.78 31.72
C LEU A 64 -22.06 45.95 32.43
N ASP A 65 -21.68 44.96 33.26
CA ASP A 65 -20.39 44.97 33.95
C ASP A 65 -19.21 44.89 32.97
N TYR A 66 -19.29 44.02 31.96
CA TYR A 66 -18.27 43.95 30.92
C TYR A 66 -18.24 45.21 30.04
N GLU A 67 -19.39 45.76 29.66
CA GLU A 67 -19.46 47.02 28.89
C GLU A 67 -18.85 48.19 29.66
N SER A 68 -19.01 48.25 30.98
CA SER A 68 -18.33 49.23 31.84
C SER A 68 -16.81 49.08 31.77
N ALA A 69 -16.31 47.85 31.88
CA ALA A 69 -14.88 47.54 31.87
C ALA A 69 -14.17 47.89 30.55
N LEU A 70 -14.91 48.04 29.43
CA LEU A 70 -14.36 48.51 28.15
C LEU A 70 -13.81 49.95 28.21
N ASN A 71 -14.21 50.75 29.20
CA ASN A 71 -13.70 52.11 29.40
C ASN A 71 -12.31 52.14 30.06
N SER A 72 -11.76 50.99 30.45
CA SER A 72 -10.43 50.89 31.04
C SER A 72 -9.33 51.34 30.08
N LYS A 73 -8.30 51.99 30.62
CA LYS A 73 -7.06 52.27 29.86
C LYS A 73 -6.18 51.02 29.69
N SER A 74 -6.41 49.98 30.49
CA SER A 74 -5.66 48.72 30.39
C SER A 74 -6.18 47.87 29.22
N ASN A 75 -5.28 47.48 28.33
CA ASN A 75 -5.58 46.55 27.24
C ASN A 75 -6.03 45.18 27.78
N GLU A 76 -5.39 44.68 28.84
CA GLU A 76 -5.72 43.41 29.47
C GLU A 76 -7.17 43.40 29.99
N ILE A 77 -7.59 44.46 30.69
CA ILE A 77 -8.96 44.57 31.22
C ILE A 77 -9.97 44.67 30.09
N ARG A 78 -9.69 45.48 29.06
CA ARG A 78 -10.56 45.59 27.88
C ARG A 78 -10.65 44.27 27.11
N SER A 79 -9.55 43.52 27.05
CA SER A 79 -9.52 42.18 26.45
C SER A 79 -10.39 41.20 27.24
N LYS A 80 -10.24 41.14 28.56
CA LYS A 80 -11.11 40.35 29.47
C LYS A 80 -12.59 40.73 29.35
N ALA A 81 -12.90 42.02 29.20
CA ALA A 81 -14.26 42.50 28.96
C ALA A 81 -14.83 41.98 27.62
N HIS A 82 -14.02 42.01 26.56
CA HIS A 82 -14.42 41.47 25.26
C HIS A 82 -14.65 39.95 25.30
N VAL A 83 -13.83 39.19 26.06
CA VAL A 83 -14.02 37.75 26.32
C VAL A 83 -15.36 37.51 27.01
N GLY A 84 -15.63 38.19 28.13
CA GLY A 84 -16.90 38.00 28.86
C GLY A 84 -18.14 38.35 28.02
N LEU A 85 -18.06 39.40 27.17
CA LEU A 85 -19.13 39.71 26.22
C LEU A 85 -19.32 38.64 25.14
N ALA A 86 -18.23 37.98 24.73
CA ALA A 86 -18.27 36.90 23.77
C ALA A 86 -18.85 35.61 24.40
N ASP A 87 -18.52 35.30 25.66
CA ASP A 87 -19.05 34.13 26.38
C ASP A 87 -20.58 34.17 26.47
N ILE A 88 -21.16 35.35 26.73
CA ILE A 88 -22.63 35.56 26.71
C ILE A 88 -23.25 35.20 25.35
N LEU A 89 -22.51 35.42 24.24
CA LEU A 89 -22.99 35.10 22.89
C LEU A 89 -22.73 33.64 22.53
N TYR A 90 -21.63 33.07 23.02
CA TYR A 90 -21.15 31.72 22.70
C TYR A 90 -22.15 30.63 23.10
N ASP A 91 -22.87 30.80 24.21
CA ASP A 91 -23.87 29.82 24.67
C ASP A 91 -25.06 29.65 23.71
N ASN A 92 -25.29 30.62 22.82
CA ASN A 92 -26.33 30.54 21.81
C ASN A 92 -25.78 30.07 20.45
N PRO A 93 -26.16 28.87 19.95
CA PRO A 93 -25.65 28.34 18.68
C PRO A 93 -25.83 29.27 17.47
N THR A 94 -26.90 30.07 17.45
CA THR A 94 -27.17 31.03 16.36
C THR A 94 -26.26 32.26 16.40
N ARG A 95 -25.56 32.49 17.52
CA ARG A 95 -24.70 33.66 17.76
C ARG A 95 -23.21 33.32 17.85
N THR A 96 -22.82 32.06 17.65
CA THR A 96 -21.41 31.62 17.66
C THR A 96 -20.52 32.50 16.77
N ARG A 97 -20.99 32.88 15.57
CA ARG A 97 -20.25 33.80 14.69
C ARG A 97 -20.03 35.19 15.33
N GLN A 98 -21.03 35.72 16.04
CA GLN A 98 -20.89 37.01 16.74
C GLN A 98 -19.95 36.89 17.95
N ALA A 99 -19.95 35.74 18.63
CA ALA A 99 -19.00 35.45 19.71
C ALA A 99 -17.55 35.46 19.18
N ILE A 100 -17.28 34.79 18.05
CA ILE A 100 -15.98 34.81 17.37
C ILE A 100 -15.50 36.24 17.11
N GLU A 101 -16.36 37.11 16.56
CA GLU A 101 -16.00 38.51 16.31
C GLU A 101 -15.67 39.28 17.60
N LYS A 102 -16.35 38.98 18.71
CA LYS A 102 -16.04 39.58 20.02
C LYS A 102 -14.73 39.07 20.60
N TYR A 103 -14.43 37.77 20.52
CA TYR A 103 -13.12 37.24 20.92
C TYR A 103 -11.98 37.79 20.04
N ARG A 104 -12.21 37.98 18.74
CA ARG A 104 -11.25 38.66 17.84
C ARG A 104 -10.96 40.09 18.27
N LEU A 105 -11.95 40.83 18.77
CA LEU A 105 -11.70 42.15 19.37
C LEU A 105 -10.86 42.05 20.64
N ALA A 106 -11.05 41.03 21.48
CA ALA A 106 -10.20 40.79 22.65
C ALA A 106 -8.72 40.61 22.24
N CYS A 107 -8.46 39.79 21.22
CA CYS A 107 -7.11 39.57 20.68
C CYS A 107 -6.55 40.80 19.95
N LYS A 108 -7.41 41.61 19.31
CA LYS A 108 -6.97 42.87 18.69
C LYS A 108 -6.48 43.88 19.72
N VAL A 109 -7.10 43.91 20.90
CA VAL A 109 -6.72 44.83 21.99
C VAL A 109 -5.52 44.29 22.78
N ASP A 110 -5.48 42.97 23.00
CA ASP A 110 -4.37 42.27 23.63
C ASP A 110 -4.03 40.99 22.83
N PRO A 111 -3.05 41.06 21.91
CA PRO A 111 -2.66 39.92 21.07
C PRO A 111 -2.13 38.71 21.85
N ASN A 112 -1.71 38.91 23.11
CA ASN A 112 -1.11 37.86 23.94
C ASN A 112 -2.11 37.18 24.87
N ASN A 113 -3.41 37.51 24.78
CA ASN A 113 -4.44 36.90 25.61
C ASN A 113 -4.72 35.46 25.15
N ARG A 114 -4.00 34.50 25.75
CA ARG A 114 -4.12 33.06 25.49
C ARG A 114 -5.54 32.53 25.72
N GLU A 115 -6.26 33.05 26.71
CA GLU A 115 -7.64 32.62 26.96
C GLU A 115 -8.56 33.09 25.83
N ALA A 116 -8.43 34.33 25.37
CA ALA A 116 -9.21 34.81 24.23
C ALA A 116 -8.94 34.00 22.96
N LEU A 117 -7.68 33.67 22.66
CA LEU A 117 -7.31 32.81 21.55
C LEU A 117 -7.94 31.43 21.68
N TYR A 118 -7.83 30.80 22.85
CA TYR A 118 -8.43 29.49 23.10
C TYR A 118 -9.97 29.51 22.99
N SER A 119 -10.63 30.59 23.42
CA SER A 119 -12.07 30.75 23.22
C SER A 119 -12.45 30.90 21.74
N ILE A 120 -11.60 31.52 20.90
CA ILE A 120 -11.79 31.51 19.43
C ILE A 120 -11.73 30.09 18.89
N VAL A 121 -10.78 29.27 19.36
CA VAL A 121 -10.65 27.87 18.95
C VAL A 121 -11.93 27.09 19.28
N GLN A 122 -12.42 27.21 20.51
CA GLN A 122 -13.66 26.54 20.94
C GLN A 122 -14.87 27.00 20.11
N ALA A 123 -14.99 28.31 19.86
CA ALA A 123 -16.04 28.87 19.02
C ALA A 123 -15.94 28.45 17.55
N GLY A 124 -14.73 28.35 17.01
CA GLY A 124 -14.46 27.85 15.67
C GLY A 124 -14.91 26.40 15.52
N PHE A 125 -14.51 25.52 16.44
CA PHE A 125 -14.95 24.12 16.42
C PHE A 125 -16.47 23.99 16.59
N LYS A 126 -17.10 24.77 17.48
CA LYS A 126 -18.57 24.76 17.65
C LYS A 126 -19.34 25.19 16.40
N TYR A 127 -18.72 25.99 15.53
CA TYR A 127 -19.34 26.42 14.27
C TYR A 127 -19.37 25.29 13.20
N GLU A 128 -18.72 24.14 13.47
CA GLU A 128 -18.75 22.85 12.74
C GLU A 128 -18.93 22.96 11.21
N GLN A 129 -18.02 23.67 10.56
CA GLN A 129 -17.84 23.78 9.11
C GLN A 129 -16.38 24.07 8.80
N THR A 130 -15.94 23.90 7.55
CA THR A 130 -14.58 24.29 7.13
C THR A 130 -14.22 25.72 7.55
N ILE A 131 -15.18 26.65 7.48
CA ILE A 131 -14.97 28.04 7.93
C ILE A 131 -14.62 28.10 9.42
N GLY A 132 -15.31 27.33 10.27
CA GLY A 132 -15.05 27.27 11.71
C GLY A 132 -13.68 26.66 12.01
N HIS A 133 -13.29 25.61 11.29
CA HIS A 133 -11.95 25.02 11.42
C HIS A 133 -10.84 25.97 10.99
N ARG A 134 -11.03 26.78 9.93
CA ARG A 134 -10.07 27.83 9.56
C ARG A 134 -9.92 28.90 10.64
N VAL A 135 -11.03 29.35 11.21
CA VAL A 135 -11.02 30.29 12.34
C VAL A 135 -10.27 29.68 13.54
N ALA A 136 -10.51 28.40 13.84
CA ALA A 136 -9.80 27.70 14.90
C ALA A 136 -8.31 27.55 14.58
N SER A 137 -7.94 27.22 13.34
CA SER A 137 -6.55 27.09 12.90
C SER A 137 -5.77 28.38 13.07
N GLU A 138 -6.31 29.51 12.59
CA GLU A 138 -5.69 30.84 12.76
C GLU A 138 -5.36 31.15 14.23
N ALA A 139 -6.31 30.88 15.14
CA ALA A 139 -6.12 31.11 16.57
C ALA A 139 -5.17 30.11 17.22
N LEU A 140 -5.18 28.85 16.78
CA LEU A 140 -4.26 27.81 17.25
C LEU A 140 -2.82 28.12 16.86
N VAL A 141 -2.56 28.57 15.64
CA VAL A 141 -1.21 28.95 15.19
C VAL A 141 -0.66 30.11 16.04
N GLN A 142 -1.48 31.13 16.30
CA GLN A 142 -1.10 32.21 17.22
C GLN A 142 -0.85 31.71 18.64
N LEU A 143 -1.68 30.79 19.13
CA LEU A 143 -1.54 30.24 20.47
C LEU A 143 -0.28 29.38 20.61
N ILE A 144 0.02 28.55 19.62
CA ILE A 144 1.23 27.70 19.58
C ILE A 144 2.49 28.58 19.52
N THR A 145 2.49 29.64 18.71
CA THR A 145 3.64 30.55 18.63
C THR A 145 3.88 31.32 19.94
N LEU A 146 2.84 31.55 20.75
CA LEU A 146 2.95 32.19 22.06
C LEU A 146 3.32 31.21 23.20
N ASP A 147 2.68 30.05 23.22
CA ASP A 147 2.77 29.03 24.27
C ASP A 147 2.29 27.67 23.73
N PRO A 148 3.20 26.85 23.18
CA PRO A 148 2.85 25.55 22.59
C PRO A 148 2.13 24.58 23.55
N GLU A 149 2.33 24.72 24.86
CA GLU A 149 1.76 23.84 25.90
C GLU A 149 0.40 24.33 26.41
N TYR A 150 -0.11 25.46 25.90
CA TYR A 150 -1.37 26.01 26.38
C TYR A 150 -2.56 25.11 26.03
N ARG A 151 -3.11 24.41 27.02
CA ARG A 151 -4.36 23.62 26.93
C ARG A 151 -4.42 22.71 25.68
N ASP A 152 -3.31 22.02 25.39
CA ASP A 152 -3.15 21.10 24.26
C ASP A 152 -3.32 21.75 22.87
N ALA A 153 -3.06 23.05 22.74
CA ALA A 153 -3.21 23.78 21.48
C ALA A 153 -2.50 23.10 20.30
N TYR A 154 -1.26 22.65 20.51
CA TYR A 154 -0.52 21.96 19.46
C TYR A 154 -1.20 20.66 19.00
N ALA A 155 -1.66 19.82 19.93
CA ALA A 155 -2.37 18.59 19.61
C ALA A 155 -3.71 18.86 18.91
N LEU A 156 -4.47 19.86 19.36
CA LEU A 156 -5.72 20.28 18.70
C LEU A 156 -5.47 20.72 17.25
N TRP A 157 -4.40 21.48 16.99
CA TRP A 157 -4.03 21.89 15.64
C TRP A 157 -3.56 20.70 14.80
N ARG A 158 -2.76 19.82 15.38
CA ARG A 158 -2.23 18.64 14.69
C ARG A 158 -3.37 17.70 14.24
N ASP A 159 -4.29 17.40 15.14
CA ASP A 159 -5.27 16.32 14.94
C ASP A 159 -6.60 16.80 14.35
N LYS A 160 -7.06 18.01 14.67
CA LYS A 160 -8.38 18.50 14.26
C LYS A 160 -8.38 19.43 13.05
N ILE A 161 -7.23 19.96 12.66
CA ILE A 161 -7.09 20.79 11.45
C ILE A 161 -6.52 19.94 10.33
N LEU A 162 -7.36 19.58 9.36
CA LEU A 162 -6.96 18.71 8.26
C LEU A 162 -6.36 19.49 7.08
N ASP A 163 -6.85 20.70 6.80
CA ASP A 163 -6.40 21.59 5.72
C ASP A 163 -5.40 22.66 6.19
N LYS A 164 -4.20 22.24 6.61
CA LYS A 164 -3.12 23.16 6.99
C LYS A 164 -2.49 23.80 5.75
N SER A 165 -2.44 25.12 5.69
CA SER A 165 -1.73 25.85 4.64
C SER A 165 -0.22 25.83 4.86
N ASP A 166 0.55 25.95 3.78
CA ASP A 166 2.01 26.04 3.86
C ASP A 166 2.49 27.22 4.71
N ASN A 167 1.69 28.30 4.83
CA ASN A 167 2.05 29.42 5.69
C ASN A 167 1.90 29.07 7.18
N GLU A 168 0.78 28.44 7.56
CA GLU A 168 0.54 27.99 8.93
C GLU A 168 1.60 26.97 9.37
N LEU A 169 1.97 26.02 8.48
CA LEU A 169 3.04 25.07 8.76
C LEU A 169 4.37 25.78 9.07
N ARG A 170 4.75 26.80 8.29
CA ARG A 170 5.98 27.58 8.53
C ARG A 170 5.94 28.35 9.84
N GLU A 171 4.81 28.96 10.17
CA GLU A 171 4.65 29.71 11.42
C GLU A 171 4.76 28.80 12.64
N VAL A 172 4.11 27.64 12.60
CA VAL A 172 4.18 26.64 13.68
C VAL A 172 5.58 26.04 13.78
N ASP A 173 6.22 25.66 12.67
CA ASP A 173 7.60 25.16 12.64
C ASP A 173 8.57 26.13 13.32
N HIS A 174 8.48 27.41 12.96
CA HIS A 174 9.32 28.46 13.54
C HIS A 174 9.07 28.65 15.04
N GLY A 175 7.80 28.62 15.47
CA GLY A 175 7.43 28.71 16.89
C GLY A 175 7.94 27.53 17.71
N LEU A 176 7.95 26.32 17.13
CA LEU A 176 8.38 25.09 17.80
C LEU A 176 9.89 24.90 17.84
N GLU A 177 10.64 25.43 16.88
CA GLU A 177 12.08 25.19 16.78
C GLU A 177 12.84 25.57 18.06
N ASN A 178 12.58 26.77 18.59
CA ASN A 178 13.19 27.22 19.84
C ASN A 178 12.70 26.41 21.06
N PHE A 179 11.42 26.04 21.05
CA PHE A 179 10.78 25.28 22.12
C PHE A 179 11.36 23.87 22.23
N LEU A 180 11.43 23.15 21.11
CA LEU A 180 11.92 21.77 21.04
C LEU A 180 13.42 21.67 21.30
N SER A 181 14.19 22.69 20.91
CA SER A 181 15.63 22.75 21.19
C SER A 181 15.96 22.69 22.69
N GLN A 182 15.03 23.06 23.56
CA GLN A 182 15.18 22.99 25.01
C GLN A 182 14.54 21.74 25.64
N ARG A 183 13.79 20.96 24.86
CA ARG A 183 12.99 19.80 25.29
C ARG A 183 13.20 18.60 24.35
N PRO A 184 14.36 17.93 24.45
CA PRO A 184 14.64 16.76 23.62
C PRO A 184 13.68 15.59 23.91
N ASP A 185 13.02 15.58 25.07
CA ASP A 185 12.05 14.56 25.50
C ASP A 185 10.71 14.62 24.75
N SER A 186 10.38 15.73 24.07
CA SER A 186 9.17 15.86 23.23
C SER A 186 9.32 15.17 21.86
N ALA A 187 9.67 13.88 21.86
CA ALA A 187 10.08 13.13 20.67
C ALA A 187 9.06 13.13 19.52
N ASN A 188 7.76 12.99 19.82
CA ASN A 188 6.71 13.00 18.81
C ASN A 188 6.63 14.35 18.07
N TRP A 189 6.83 15.47 18.77
CA TRP A 189 6.75 16.80 18.15
C TRP A 189 7.91 17.05 17.19
N TRP A 190 9.09 16.45 17.43
CA TRP A 190 10.19 16.46 16.48
C TRP A 190 9.85 15.68 15.19
N VAL A 191 9.11 14.57 15.31
CA VAL A 191 8.62 13.80 14.15
C VAL A 191 7.59 14.62 13.37
N ASP A 192 6.66 15.26 14.09
CA ASP A 192 5.63 16.12 13.50
C ASP A 192 6.25 17.31 12.75
N MET A 193 7.21 17.99 13.37
CA MET A 193 7.97 19.09 12.77
C MET A 193 8.71 18.62 11.50
N ALA A 194 9.36 17.44 11.54
CA ALA A 194 10.02 16.89 10.37
C ALA A 194 9.03 16.57 9.24
N GLU A 195 7.84 16.07 9.56
CA GLU A 195 6.80 15.83 8.56
C GLU A 195 6.31 17.13 7.93
N ASP A 196 6.11 18.18 8.72
CA ASP A 196 5.71 19.51 8.22
C ASP A 196 6.78 20.10 7.29
N ARG A 197 8.06 20.00 7.67
CA ARG A 197 9.20 20.36 6.81
C ARG A 197 9.20 19.56 5.50
N PHE A 198 8.94 18.26 5.55
CA PHE A 198 8.83 17.43 4.34
C PHE A 198 7.63 17.83 3.45
N ARG A 199 6.48 18.15 4.06
CA ARG A 199 5.28 18.65 3.36
C ARG A 199 5.57 19.98 2.64
N LEU A 200 6.37 20.85 3.26
CA LEU A 200 6.84 22.11 2.69
C LEU A 200 7.93 21.95 1.60
N GLY A 201 8.38 20.73 1.33
CA GLY A 201 9.47 20.44 0.38
C GLY A 201 10.87 20.71 0.94
N GLN A 202 11.00 20.95 2.25
CA GLN A 202 12.26 21.17 2.96
C GLN A 202 12.85 19.82 3.41
N THR A 203 13.11 18.94 2.44
CA THR A 203 13.49 17.54 2.69
C THR A 203 14.77 17.41 3.54
N GLU A 204 15.77 18.24 3.29
CA GLU A 204 17.02 18.22 4.06
C GLU A 204 16.80 18.64 5.52
N SER A 205 16.01 19.70 5.74
CA SER A 205 15.66 20.18 7.09
C SER A 205 14.82 19.15 7.86
N ALA A 206 13.94 18.42 7.17
CA ALA A 206 13.20 17.31 7.77
C ALA A 206 14.16 16.20 8.27
N LEU A 207 15.10 15.76 7.43
CA LEU A 207 16.11 14.77 7.82
C LEU A 207 17.01 15.27 8.97
N GLU A 208 17.41 16.54 8.95
CA GLU A 208 18.18 17.13 10.04
C GLU A 208 17.43 17.06 11.38
N SER A 209 16.12 17.37 11.36
CA SER A 209 15.25 17.30 12.55
C SER A 209 15.18 15.87 13.11
N LEU A 210 14.99 14.88 12.23
CA LEU A 210 14.98 13.47 12.63
C LEU A 210 16.34 13.00 13.17
N ASN A 211 17.44 13.49 12.59
CA ASN A 211 18.79 13.15 13.05
C ASN A 211 19.10 13.74 14.42
N ARG A 212 18.68 14.99 14.68
CA ARG A 212 18.78 15.61 16.01
C ARG A 212 17.96 14.84 17.05
N LEU A 213 16.74 14.44 16.70
CA LEU A 213 15.90 13.60 17.56
C LEU A 213 16.58 12.26 17.90
N LYS A 214 17.09 11.52 16.92
CA LYS A 214 17.77 10.24 17.15
C LYS A 214 19.04 10.40 17.99
N ALA A 215 19.78 11.50 17.82
CA ALA A 215 20.97 11.78 18.61
C ALA A 215 20.61 12.07 20.09
N ALA A 216 19.52 12.79 20.32
CA ALA A 216 19.04 13.09 21.66
C ALA A 216 18.37 11.89 22.35
N ASN A 217 17.60 11.09 21.58
CA ASN A 217 16.82 9.95 22.06
C ASN A 217 17.07 8.68 21.22
N PRO A 218 18.20 7.96 21.41
CA PRO A 218 18.55 6.79 20.60
C PRO A 218 17.56 5.63 20.70
N ASP A 219 16.85 5.52 21.83
CA ASP A 219 15.89 4.44 22.09
C ASP A 219 14.47 4.79 21.60
N PHE A 220 14.23 6.02 21.13
CA PHE A 220 12.93 6.42 20.63
C PHE A 220 12.64 5.71 19.29
N ALA A 221 11.64 4.83 19.32
CA ALA A 221 11.17 4.10 18.15
C ALA A 221 9.73 4.51 17.84
N SER A 222 9.53 5.04 16.64
CA SER A 222 8.22 5.38 16.10
C SER A 222 8.14 4.96 14.63
N PRO A 223 7.05 4.30 14.19
CA PRO A 223 6.81 4.03 12.79
C PRO A 223 6.83 5.31 11.95
N ASP A 224 6.28 6.40 12.47
CA ASP A 224 6.16 7.68 11.77
C ASP A 224 7.51 8.35 11.56
N LEU A 225 8.43 8.22 12.53
CA LEU A 225 9.82 8.65 12.35
C LEU A 225 10.47 7.94 11.16
N CYS A 226 10.31 6.61 11.09
CA CYS A 226 10.87 5.80 10.02
C CYS A 226 10.20 6.08 8.66
N LEU A 227 8.89 6.28 8.62
CA LEU A 227 8.14 6.61 7.40
C LEU A 227 8.48 8.02 6.90
N THR A 228 8.61 9.01 7.77
CA THR A 228 9.04 10.36 7.37
C THR A 228 10.46 10.33 6.80
N GLU A 229 11.38 9.59 7.42
CA GLU A 229 12.72 9.40 6.85
C GLU A 229 12.68 8.69 5.50
N ALA A 230 11.86 7.64 5.37
CA ALA A 230 11.69 6.91 4.12
C ALA A 230 11.24 7.87 3.01
N CYS A 231 10.16 8.63 3.24
CA CYS A 231 9.63 9.60 2.29
C CYS A 231 10.68 10.67 1.90
N CYS A 232 11.48 11.15 2.86
CA CYS A 232 12.56 12.08 2.56
C CYS A 232 13.61 11.47 1.63
N ARG A 233 14.04 10.23 1.89
CA ARG A 233 15.00 9.51 1.05
C ARG A 233 14.46 9.29 -0.36
N LEU A 234 13.18 8.95 -0.48
CA LEU A 234 12.54 8.78 -1.78
C LEU A 234 12.50 10.09 -2.59
N GLU A 235 12.26 11.24 -1.95
CA GLU A 235 12.30 12.55 -2.61
C GLU A 235 13.72 12.94 -3.04
N LEU A 236 14.75 12.37 -2.41
CA LEU A 236 16.16 12.49 -2.80
C LEU A 236 16.61 11.39 -3.79
N ASP A 237 15.66 10.70 -4.42
CA ASP A 237 15.88 9.58 -5.35
C ASP A 237 16.60 8.34 -4.75
N ASP A 238 16.76 8.27 -3.43
CA ASP A 238 17.32 7.12 -2.71
C ASP A 238 16.23 6.05 -2.46
N SER A 239 15.92 5.28 -3.51
CA SER A 239 14.91 4.21 -3.44
C SER A 239 15.30 3.05 -2.52
N ALA A 240 16.61 2.77 -2.39
CA ALA A 240 17.11 1.71 -1.51
C ALA A 240 16.98 2.12 -0.04
N GLY A 241 17.44 3.32 0.32
CA GLY A 241 17.28 3.84 1.67
C GLY A 241 15.83 4.08 2.05
N PHE A 242 14.96 4.47 1.10
CA PHE A 242 13.51 4.48 1.32
C PHE A 242 12.99 3.10 1.76
N GLN A 243 13.34 2.03 1.03
CA GLN A 243 12.90 0.68 1.37
C GLN A 243 13.42 0.22 2.74
N ASP A 244 14.68 0.52 3.06
CA ASP A 244 15.28 0.19 4.36
C ASP A 244 14.55 0.90 5.50
N CYS A 245 14.25 2.19 5.34
CA CYS A 245 13.48 2.96 6.32
C CYS A 245 12.03 2.46 6.42
N TYR A 246 11.41 2.05 5.32
CA TYR A 246 10.07 1.45 5.33
C TYR A 246 10.05 0.12 6.11
N GLN A 247 11.08 -0.73 5.94
CA GLN A 247 11.19 -1.97 6.71
C GLN A 247 11.36 -1.68 8.21
N LYS A 248 12.17 -0.68 8.56
CA LYS A 248 12.29 -0.20 9.96
C LYS A 248 10.97 0.31 10.52
N ALA A 249 10.13 0.93 9.69
CA ALA A 249 8.79 1.36 10.11
C ALA A 249 7.91 0.16 10.48
N ILE A 250 7.90 -0.90 9.65
CA ILE A 250 7.19 -2.16 9.98
C ILE A 250 7.72 -2.77 11.28
N ASP A 251 9.05 -2.81 11.46
CA ASP A 251 9.67 -3.38 12.66
C ASP A 251 9.35 -2.54 13.91
N SER A 252 9.30 -1.21 13.78
CA SER A 252 8.86 -0.31 14.85
C SER A 252 7.39 -0.52 15.18
N ALA A 253 6.53 -0.64 14.17
CA ALA A 253 5.10 -0.90 14.34
C ALA A 253 4.84 -2.25 15.02
N GLN A 254 5.62 -3.28 14.67
CA GLN A 254 5.58 -4.58 15.36
C GLN A 254 5.94 -4.47 16.84
N LYS A 255 6.86 -3.56 17.20
CA LYS A 255 7.24 -3.33 18.60
C LYS A 255 6.15 -2.57 19.36
N THR A 256 5.72 -1.43 18.83
CA THR A 256 4.79 -0.49 19.50
C THR A 256 3.32 -0.90 19.41
N GLY A 257 2.95 -1.68 18.39
CA GLY A 257 1.57 -2.01 18.05
C GLY A 257 0.87 -0.93 17.21
N ASP A 258 1.56 0.16 16.87
CA ASP A 258 1.00 1.25 16.07
C ASP A 258 1.26 1.02 14.58
N PHE A 259 0.18 0.74 13.84
CA PHE A 259 0.19 0.58 12.38
C PHE A 259 -0.62 1.68 11.68
N SER A 260 -1.02 2.73 12.40
CA SER A 260 -2.05 3.67 11.94
C SER A 260 -1.67 4.33 10.62
N ARG A 261 -0.45 4.87 10.53
CA ARG A 261 0.04 5.50 9.30
C ARG A 261 0.33 4.49 8.19
N LEU A 262 0.95 3.36 8.51
CA LEU A 262 1.20 2.26 7.54
C LEU A 262 -0.11 1.81 6.87
N LEU A 263 -1.18 1.67 7.68
CA LEU A 263 -2.50 1.28 7.20
C LEU A 263 -3.11 2.38 6.34
N SER A 264 -3.18 3.61 6.85
CA SER A 264 -3.77 4.74 6.12
C SER A 264 -3.11 4.92 4.73
N GLU A 265 -1.78 4.86 4.66
CA GLU A 265 -1.03 5.03 3.41
C GLU A 265 -1.18 3.86 2.44
N ALA A 266 -1.49 2.64 2.90
CA ALA A 266 -1.55 1.43 2.06
C ALA A 266 -2.98 0.93 1.77
N GLU A 267 -3.97 1.20 2.62
CA GLU A 267 -5.31 0.59 2.54
C GLU A 267 -6.05 0.95 1.26
N THR A 268 -5.70 2.08 0.64
CA THR A 268 -6.28 2.56 -0.62
C THR A 268 -6.04 1.61 -1.79
N ILE A 269 -4.98 0.80 -1.72
CA ILE A 269 -4.65 -0.17 -2.76
C ILE A 269 -5.01 -1.60 -2.36
N PHE A 270 -5.51 -1.83 -1.14
CA PHE A 270 -6.01 -3.14 -0.73
C PHE A 270 -7.24 -3.52 -1.58
N THR A 271 -7.35 -4.81 -1.83
CA THR A 271 -8.56 -5.48 -2.28
C THR A 271 -9.53 -5.62 -1.10
N PRO A 272 -10.84 -5.84 -1.35
CA PRO A 272 -11.80 -6.12 -0.28
C PRO A 272 -11.39 -7.28 0.63
N ASP A 273 -10.78 -8.33 0.07
CA ASP A 273 -10.31 -9.50 0.82
C ASP A 273 -9.12 -9.19 1.72
N GLU A 274 -8.17 -8.39 1.24
CA GLU A 274 -7.04 -7.91 2.03
C GLU A 274 -7.50 -7.03 3.18
N ASN A 275 -8.48 -6.15 2.94
CA ASN A 275 -9.04 -5.29 3.97
C ASN A 275 -9.77 -6.10 5.07
N ARG A 276 -10.58 -7.10 4.68
CA ARG A 276 -11.20 -8.03 5.64
C ARG A 276 -10.15 -8.82 6.42
N SER A 277 -9.14 -9.34 5.71
CA SER A 277 -8.03 -10.08 6.33
C SER A 277 -7.33 -9.22 7.39
N TRP A 278 -7.05 -7.95 7.09
CA TRP A 278 -6.46 -7.01 8.04
C TRP A 278 -7.33 -6.80 9.28
N GLN A 279 -8.64 -6.61 9.11
CA GLN A 279 -9.59 -6.41 10.21
C GLN A 279 -9.65 -7.62 11.16
N ASP A 280 -9.44 -8.84 10.64
CA ASP A 280 -9.43 -10.07 11.44
C ASP A 280 -8.12 -10.25 12.25
N LEU A 281 -7.05 -9.52 11.92
CA LEU A 281 -5.76 -9.62 12.63
C LEU A 281 -5.78 -8.87 13.96
N LYS A 282 -5.62 -9.63 15.05
CA LYS A 282 -5.69 -9.13 16.43
C LYS A 282 -4.33 -8.83 17.06
N ASP A 283 -3.27 -9.51 16.62
CA ASP A 283 -1.94 -9.38 17.18
C ASP A 283 -0.99 -8.61 16.26
N LYS A 284 0.01 -7.96 16.87
CA LYS A 284 0.97 -7.08 16.19
C LYS A 284 1.96 -7.83 15.29
N ASP A 285 2.27 -9.09 15.59
CA ASP A 285 3.21 -9.89 14.81
C ASP A 285 2.58 -10.29 13.47
N SER A 286 1.32 -10.76 13.50
CA SER A 286 0.54 -11.05 12.30
C SER A 286 0.29 -9.80 11.46
N ARG A 287 0.07 -8.63 12.07
CA ARG A 287 -0.05 -7.35 11.34
C ARG A 287 1.24 -6.95 10.64
N ALA A 288 2.39 -7.12 11.29
CA ALA A 288 3.69 -6.88 10.65
C ALA A 288 3.94 -7.86 9.50
N ALA A 289 3.63 -9.15 9.71
CA ALA A 289 3.72 -10.18 8.67
C ALA A 289 2.81 -9.88 7.47
N PHE A 290 1.60 -9.34 7.71
CA PHE A 290 0.68 -8.92 6.66
C PHE A 290 1.31 -7.88 5.74
N PHE A 291 1.92 -6.81 6.26
CA PHE A 291 2.58 -5.80 5.41
C PHE A 291 3.75 -6.37 4.60
N ARG A 292 4.61 -7.17 5.24
CA ARG A 292 5.74 -7.82 4.54
C ARG A 292 5.25 -8.71 3.39
N THR A 293 4.23 -9.53 3.67
CA THR A 293 3.62 -10.45 2.70
C THR A 293 2.90 -9.71 1.58
N PHE A 294 2.13 -8.68 1.93
CA PHE A 294 1.40 -7.84 0.99
C PHE A 294 2.35 -7.23 -0.04
N TRP A 295 3.39 -6.53 0.42
CA TRP A 295 4.34 -5.87 -0.47
C TRP A 295 5.15 -6.87 -1.30
N ALA A 296 5.56 -8.00 -0.74
CA ALA A 296 6.24 -9.05 -1.50
C ALA A 296 5.34 -9.62 -2.62
N ARG A 297 4.05 -9.84 -2.33
CA ARG A 297 3.07 -10.34 -3.30
C ARG A 297 2.79 -9.35 -4.42
N VAL A 298 2.62 -8.06 -4.10
CA VAL A 298 2.30 -7.05 -5.13
C VAL A 298 3.54 -6.55 -5.89
N ASN A 299 4.76 -6.89 -5.45
CA ASN A 299 5.99 -6.59 -6.18
C ASN A 299 6.04 -7.37 -7.51
N PRO A 300 6.11 -6.69 -8.66
CA PRO A 300 6.04 -7.36 -9.96
C PRO A 300 7.34 -8.07 -10.36
N ASP A 301 8.47 -7.78 -9.69
CA ASP A 301 9.77 -8.45 -9.88
C ASP A 301 10.37 -8.77 -8.51
N GLN A 302 10.01 -9.93 -7.93
CA GLN A 302 10.45 -10.31 -6.57
C GLN A 302 11.94 -10.64 -6.45
N ILE A 303 12.62 -10.84 -7.58
CA ILE A 303 14.07 -11.05 -7.62
C ILE A 303 14.79 -9.70 -7.56
N ASN A 304 14.13 -8.61 -7.95
CA ASN A 304 14.68 -7.26 -7.78
C ASN A 304 14.97 -6.99 -6.30
N PRO A 305 16.17 -6.49 -5.94
CA PRO A 305 16.45 -6.09 -4.55
C PRO A 305 15.52 -4.98 -4.06
N LEU A 306 14.98 -4.16 -4.97
CA LEU A 306 13.97 -3.16 -4.68
C LEU A 306 12.57 -3.70 -4.95
N ASN A 307 11.65 -3.42 -4.04
CA ASN A 307 10.23 -3.59 -4.22
C ASN A 307 9.68 -2.45 -5.08
N LEU A 308 9.64 -2.69 -6.39
CA LEU A 308 9.29 -1.66 -7.38
C LEU A 308 7.87 -1.12 -7.17
N ARG A 309 6.94 -1.98 -6.71
CA ARG A 309 5.55 -1.57 -6.45
C ARG A 309 5.42 -0.68 -5.23
N LEU A 310 6.16 -0.98 -4.15
CA LEU A 310 6.19 -0.17 -2.93
C LEU A 310 6.79 1.22 -3.22
N VAL A 311 7.94 1.27 -3.92
CA VAL A 311 8.59 2.53 -4.28
C VAL A 311 7.66 3.38 -5.16
N GLU A 312 7.06 2.78 -6.19
CA GLU A 312 6.09 3.46 -7.05
C GLU A 312 4.84 3.92 -6.29
N HIS A 313 4.37 3.15 -5.32
CA HIS A 313 3.24 3.54 -4.46
C HIS A 313 3.51 4.87 -3.77
N TYR A 314 4.67 5.00 -3.13
CA TYR A 314 5.02 6.19 -2.38
C TYR A 314 5.34 7.38 -3.30
N ARG A 315 5.84 7.14 -4.51
CA ARG A 315 5.93 8.19 -5.55
C ARG A 315 4.54 8.70 -5.93
N ARG A 316 3.57 7.80 -6.13
CA ARG A 316 2.18 8.19 -6.43
C ARG A 316 1.51 8.89 -5.26
N LEU A 317 1.76 8.43 -4.03
CA LEU A 317 1.27 9.08 -2.83
C LEU A 317 1.78 10.51 -2.74
N ARG A 318 3.08 10.70 -2.93
CA ARG A 318 3.68 12.04 -2.94
C ARG A 318 3.12 12.92 -4.06
N HIS A 319 2.94 12.38 -5.26
CA HIS A 319 2.32 13.10 -6.38
C HIS A 319 0.88 13.49 -6.05
N ALA A 320 0.07 12.56 -5.53
CA ALA A 320 -1.32 12.80 -5.19
C ALA A 320 -1.45 13.84 -4.07
N GLN A 321 -0.60 13.75 -3.05
CA GLN A 321 -0.51 14.75 -1.98
C GLN A 321 -0.10 16.13 -2.48
N LYS A 322 0.53 16.28 -3.65
CA LYS A 322 0.85 17.61 -4.21
C LYS A 322 -0.28 18.14 -5.10
N ASN A 323 -0.98 17.28 -5.83
CA ASN A 323 -1.86 17.69 -6.93
C ASN A 323 -3.36 17.49 -6.67
N PHE A 324 -3.73 16.61 -5.75
CA PHE A 324 -5.11 16.19 -5.49
C PHE A 324 -5.49 16.36 -4.02
N ARG A 325 -4.98 17.42 -3.37
CA ARG A 325 -5.30 17.75 -1.98
C ARG A 325 -6.75 18.13 -1.83
N LEU A 326 -7.30 17.75 -0.69
CA LEU A 326 -8.64 18.10 -0.30
C LEU A 326 -8.65 19.49 0.36
N MET A 327 -9.47 20.41 -0.16
CA MET A 327 -9.53 21.83 0.21
C MET A 327 -10.54 22.12 1.32
N ASN A 328 -11.62 21.32 1.42
CA ASN A 328 -12.68 21.51 2.41
C ASN A 328 -13.03 20.18 3.14
N PRO A 329 -12.10 19.59 3.93
CA PRO A 329 -12.25 18.27 4.56
C PRO A 329 -13.36 18.17 5.60
N HIS A 330 -13.72 19.30 6.19
CA HIS A 330 -14.77 19.41 7.19
C HIS A 330 -16.14 19.79 6.61
N SER A 331 -16.27 19.90 5.28
CA SER A 331 -17.58 20.14 4.65
C SER A 331 -18.47 18.90 4.76
N SER A 332 -19.80 19.07 4.75
CA SER A 332 -20.76 17.96 4.84
C SER A 332 -20.65 16.96 3.69
N VAL A 333 -20.08 17.36 2.55
CA VAL A 333 -19.91 16.49 1.39
C VAL A 333 -18.78 15.48 1.59
N GLN A 334 -17.70 15.90 2.25
CA GLN A 334 -16.63 15.00 2.71
C GLN A 334 -17.00 14.32 4.03
N SER A 335 -17.83 15.03 4.79
CA SER A 335 -18.69 14.75 5.94
C SER A 335 -19.37 13.40 6.05
N SER A 336 -20.31 13.25 5.12
CA SER A 336 -21.49 12.42 5.24
C SER A 336 -21.58 11.51 4.03
N ARG A 337 -21.87 10.24 4.31
CA ARG A 337 -22.10 9.23 3.28
C ARG A 337 -23.30 9.60 2.41
N GLU A 338 -24.34 10.15 3.04
CA GLU A 338 -25.61 10.56 2.41
C GLU A 338 -25.41 11.69 1.40
N ALA A 339 -24.56 12.67 1.72
CA ALA A 339 -24.28 13.78 0.82
C ALA A 339 -23.67 13.31 -0.51
N ASN A 340 -22.70 12.39 -0.47
CA ASN A 340 -22.11 11.80 -1.67
C ASN A 340 -23.11 10.95 -2.47
N LEU A 341 -23.99 10.20 -1.79
CA LEU A 341 -25.05 9.43 -2.46
C LEU A 341 -26.06 10.32 -3.19
N LEU A 342 -26.42 11.48 -2.60
CA LEU A 342 -27.35 12.43 -3.22
C LEU A 342 -26.74 13.12 -4.46
N LEU A 343 -25.45 13.45 -4.44
CA LEU A 343 -24.75 14.05 -5.58
C LEU A 343 -24.65 13.08 -6.78
N ALA A 344 -24.55 11.78 -6.53
CA ALA A 344 -24.52 10.74 -7.57
C ALA A 344 -25.85 10.56 -8.35
N TYR A 345 -26.90 11.30 -7.96
CA TYR A 345 -28.30 11.32 -8.40
C TYR A 345 -28.95 10.04 -8.96
N GLN A 346 -30.03 9.70 -8.26
CA GLN A 346 -30.97 8.61 -8.44
C GLN A 346 -31.56 8.55 -9.87
N GLY A 347 -31.29 7.45 -10.57
CA GLY A 347 -31.91 7.15 -11.87
C GLY A 347 -31.05 6.29 -12.80
N SER A 348 -29.74 6.23 -12.58
CA SER A 348 -28.85 5.35 -13.32
C SER A 348 -28.74 3.98 -12.65
N GLN A 349 -28.69 2.90 -13.43
CA GLN A 349 -28.51 1.52 -12.95
C GLN A 349 -27.08 1.25 -12.39
N TYR A 350 -26.34 2.30 -12.07
CA TYR A 350 -24.95 2.20 -11.67
C TYR A 350 -24.84 2.00 -10.15
N GLN A 351 -24.39 0.83 -9.71
CA GLN A 351 -24.13 0.55 -8.30
C GLN A 351 -22.87 1.31 -7.87
N PHE A 352 -23.06 2.44 -7.19
CA PHE A 352 -22.00 3.24 -6.59
C PHE A 352 -22.09 3.15 -5.07
N ASP A 353 -21.02 2.66 -4.43
CA ASP A 353 -20.88 2.74 -2.97
C ASP A 353 -19.93 3.88 -2.61
N SER A 354 -20.46 4.94 -1.99
CA SER A 354 -19.66 6.09 -1.58
C SER A 354 -18.70 5.77 -0.43
N GLU A 355 -18.88 4.66 0.30
CA GLU A 355 -18.01 4.30 1.44
C GLU A 355 -16.57 4.05 1.03
N ILE A 356 -16.31 3.65 -0.21
CA ILE A 356 -14.94 3.41 -0.69
C ILE A 356 -14.04 4.64 -0.62
N PHE A 357 -14.64 5.84 -0.57
CA PHE A 357 -13.95 7.13 -0.48
C PHE A 357 -14.08 7.79 0.89
N VAL A 358 -15.13 7.48 1.64
CA VAL A 358 -15.37 8.07 2.96
C VAL A 358 -14.31 7.56 3.94
N GLY A 359 -13.80 8.44 4.80
CA GLY A 359 -12.71 8.14 5.74
C GLY A 359 -11.34 8.24 5.06
N ARG A 360 -11.11 7.44 4.00
CA ARG A 360 -9.82 7.37 3.29
C ARG A 360 -9.33 8.71 2.74
N SER A 361 -10.26 9.49 2.16
CA SER A 361 -9.96 10.83 1.64
C SER A 361 -9.50 11.79 2.74
N ARG A 362 -10.03 11.64 3.95
CA ARG A 362 -9.70 12.50 5.10
C ARG A 362 -8.37 12.11 5.71
N ASP A 363 -8.16 10.82 5.91
CA ASP A 363 -6.96 10.29 6.54
C ASP A 363 -5.71 10.61 5.69
N LEU A 364 -5.85 10.56 4.36
CA LEU A 364 -4.78 10.93 3.42
C LEU A 364 -4.79 12.40 2.99
N GLY A 365 -5.85 13.16 3.30
CA GLY A 365 -6.05 14.53 2.81
C GLY A 365 -6.16 14.64 1.29
N LEU A 366 -6.64 13.59 0.61
CA LEU A 366 -6.76 13.50 -0.85
C LEU A 366 -8.22 13.56 -1.27
N ASP A 367 -8.51 14.26 -2.36
CA ASP A 367 -9.78 14.11 -3.05
C ASP A 367 -9.86 12.76 -3.80
N GLN A 368 -11.00 12.49 -4.40
CA GLN A 368 -11.27 11.19 -5.02
C GLN A 368 -10.41 10.92 -6.27
N ARG A 369 -9.85 11.96 -6.91
CA ARG A 369 -8.87 11.82 -8.00
C ARG A 369 -7.56 11.26 -7.46
N GLY A 370 -7.10 11.80 -6.33
CA GLY A 370 -5.91 11.31 -5.64
C GLY A 370 -6.01 9.84 -5.28
N LEU A 371 -7.14 9.42 -4.71
CA LEU A 371 -7.37 8.01 -4.35
C LEU A 371 -7.36 7.09 -5.58
N LEU A 372 -7.96 7.50 -6.70
CA LEU A 372 -7.88 6.75 -7.96
C LEU A 372 -6.45 6.69 -8.50
N TYR A 373 -5.72 7.81 -8.43
CA TYR A 373 -4.34 7.93 -8.89
C TYR A 373 -3.39 6.98 -8.16
N LEU A 374 -3.53 6.80 -6.83
CA LEU A 374 -2.73 5.83 -6.08
C LEU A 374 -2.82 4.42 -6.68
N ARG A 375 -4.01 4.06 -7.16
CA ARG A 375 -4.33 2.71 -7.62
C ARG A 375 -4.00 2.48 -9.08
N LEU A 376 -4.32 3.44 -9.95
CA LEU A 376 -4.18 3.29 -11.39
C LEU A 376 -2.99 4.06 -11.99
N GLY A 377 -2.40 4.99 -11.24
CA GLY A 377 -1.34 5.87 -11.73
C GLY A 377 -1.89 7.00 -12.59
N GLU A 378 -1.05 7.53 -13.47
CA GLU A 378 -1.44 8.59 -14.41
C GLU A 378 -2.47 8.08 -15.43
N PRO A 379 -3.55 8.85 -15.69
CA PRO A 379 -4.48 8.52 -16.77
C PRO A 379 -3.81 8.63 -18.14
N ASP A 380 -4.28 7.84 -19.10
CA ASP A 380 -3.76 7.87 -20.48
C ASP A 380 -4.09 9.21 -21.17
N LYS A 381 -5.17 9.87 -20.74
CA LYS A 381 -5.59 11.21 -21.18
C LYS A 381 -6.43 11.90 -20.11
N MET A 382 -6.30 13.22 -19.99
CA MET A 382 -7.18 14.06 -19.17
C MET A 382 -7.87 15.12 -20.04
N ASP A 383 -9.19 15.17 -19.98
CA ASP A 383 -10.00 16.23 -20.61
C ASP A 383 -10.57 17.15 -19.53
N HIS A 384 -10.70 18.44 -19.86
CA HIS A 384 -11.32 19.43 -18.98
C HIS A 384 -12.53 20.04 -19.68
N ASP A 385 -13.68 20.01 -19.01
CA ASP A 385 -14.86 20.74 -19.46
C ASP A 385 -15.09 21.93 -18.53
N ILE A 386 -14.80 23.12 -19.06
CA ILE A 386 -14.94 24.41 -18.36
C ILE A 386 -16.27 25.09 -18.79
N SER A 387 -17.10 24.44 -19.62
CA SER A 387 -18.27 25.07 -20.25
C SER A 387 -19.51 25.20 -19.35
N MET A 388 -19.42 24.80 -18.07
CA MET A 388 -20.56 24.82 -17.13
C MET A 388 -20.22 25.52 -15.81
N ASP A 389 -21.25 25.91 -15.05
CA ASP A 389 -21.15 26.42 -13.66
C ASP A 389 -20.41 25.46 -12.71
N ASN A 390 -20.20 24.20 -13.12
CA ASN A 390 -19.49 23.15 -12.40
C ASN A 390 -18.35 22.59 -13.28
N PRO A 391 -17.09 23.02 -13.09
CA PRO A 391 -15.96 22.50 -13.84
C PRO A 391 -15.84 20.98 -13.71
N MET A 392 -15.55 20.30 -14.82
CA MET A 392 -15.34 18.85 -14.84
C MET A 392 -13.95 18.49 -15.34
N GLU A 393 -13.46 17.35 -14.84
CA GLU A 393 -12.23 16.71 -15.27
C GLU A 393 -12.53 15.24 -15.57
N ILE A 394 -12.10 14.76 -16.75
CA ILE A 394 -12.40 13.41 -17.25
C ILE A 394 -11.09 12.66 -17.46
N TRP A 395 -10.91 11.57 -16.73
CA TRP A 395 -9.71 10.74 -16.74
C TRP A 395 -9.94 9.46 -17.54
N HIS A 396 -9.13 9.23 -18.56
CA HIS A 396 -9.24 8.06 -19.44
C HIS A 396 -8.19 7.00 -19.07
N TYR A 397 -8.63 5.75 -18.99
CA TYR A 397 -7.81 4.56 -18.77
C TYR A 397 -8.21 3.47 -19.78
N GLY A 398 -7.48 3.40 -20.88
CA GLY A 398 -7.83 2.59 -22.04
C GLY A 398 -9.22 2.94 -22.55
N GLY A 399 -10.11 1.95 -22.62
CA GLY A 399 -11.50 2.13 -23.03
C GLY A 399 -12.45 2.55 -21.91
N ALA A 400 -11.97 2.92 -20.72
CA ALA A 400 -12.79 3.36 -19.60
C ALA A 400 -12.50 4.83 -19.24
N TYR A 401 -13.50 5.59 -18.79
CA TYR A 401 -13.28 6.96 -18.31
C TYR A 401 -13.98 7.28 -16.98
N PHE A 402 -13.39 8.14 -16.16
CA PHE A 402 -13.92 8.57 -14.86
C PHE A 402 -14.13 10.08 -14.88
N VAL A 403 -15.30 10.53 -14.44
CA VAL A 403 -15.66 11.96 -14.43
C VAL A 403 -15.61 12.48 -13.00
N PHE A 404 -14.93 13.61 -12.82
CA PHE A 404 -14.86 14.34 -11.57
C PHE A 404 -15.45 15.73 -11.77
N GLU A 405 -16.40 16.10 -10.93
CA GLU A 405 -17.07 17.39 -10.95
C GLU A 405 -16.65 18.22 -9.73
N LYS A 406 -16.57 19.53 -9.89
CA LYS A 406 -16.33 20.48 -8.81
C LYS A 406 -17.60 21.31 -8.52
N PRO A 407 -18.46 20.91 -7.56
CA PRO A 407 -19.71 21.61 -7.31
C PRO A 407 -19.51 23.01 -6.71
N PRO A 408 -20.48 23.92 -6.90
CA PRO A 408 -20.44 25.24 -6.29
C PRO A 408 -20.57 25.06 -4.78
N ARG A 409 -19.67 25.69 -4.00
CA ARG A 409 -19.59 25.69 -2.51
C ARG A 409 -18.77 24.58 -1.86
N VAL A 410 -18.39 23.52 -2.57
CA VAL A 410 -17.55 22.45 -2.00
C VAL A 410 -16.07 22.71 -2.26
N ALA A 411 -15.71 23.39 -3.35
CA ALA A 411 -14.34 23.69 -3.76
C ALA A 411 -13.40 22.46 -3.95
N ASP A 412 -13.91 21.25 -3.77
CA ASP A 412 -13.24 19.97 -4.05
C ASP A 412 -13.82 19.30 -5.30
N TYR A 413 -13.01 18.45 -5.93
CA TYR A 413 -13.49 17.54 -6.98
C TYR A 413 -14.06 16.27 -6.36
N ILE A 414 -15.18 15.80 -6.93
CA ILE A 414 -15.91 14.61 -6.49
C ILE A 414 -16.23 13.76 -7.72
N PHE A 415 -16.10 12.45 -7.58
CA PHE A 415 -16.48 11.49 -8.61
C PHE A 415 -17.98 11.60 -8.89
N ARG A 416 -18.29 11.78 -10.17
CA ARG A 416 -19.65 11.79 -10.70
C ARG A 416 -19.86 10.49 -11.48
N PRO A 417 -20.66 9.53 -10.98
CA PRO A 417 -20.97 8.32 -11.74
C PRO A 417 -21.78 8.67 -13.00
N VAL A 418 -21.45 8.01 -14.12
CA VAL A 418 -22.11 8.21 -15.42
C VAL A 418 -22.54 6.84 -15.97
N GLY A 419 -23.78 6.74 -16.46
CA GLY A 419 -24.37 5.49 -16.98
C GLY A 419 -24.24 5.32 -18.50
N GLN A 420 -23.15 5.79 -19.12
CA GLN A 420 -22.94 5.72 -20.58
C GLN A 420 -21.95 4.61 -20.97
N ASP A 421 -21.91 4.28 -22.27
CA ASP A 421 -20.91 3.36 -22.83
C ASP A 421 -19.50 3.85 -22.50
N HIS A 422 -18.60 2.92 -22.11
CA HIS A 422 -17.21 3.21 -21.70
C HIS A 422 -17.05 3.95 -20.36
N ALA A 423 -18.13 4.22 -19.62
CA ALA A 423 -18.00 4.76 -18.27
C ALA A 423 -17.22 3.77 -17.36
N GLY A 424 -16.21 4.28 -16.68
CA GLY A 424 -15.36 3.53 -15.78
C GLY A 424 -16.14 3.08 -14.54
N ASN A 425 -16.08 1.78 -14.26
CA ASN A 425 -16.64 1.24 -13.03
C ASN A 425 -15.67 1.47 -11.86
N MET A 426 -15.99 2.45 -11.01
CA MET A 426 -15.22 2.81 -9.83
C MET A 426 -15.04 1.63 -8.86
N MET A 427 -16.06 0.79 -8.64
CA MET A 427 -15.93 -0.38 -7.77
C MET A 427 -14.89 -1.36 -8.35
N LYS A 428 -14.96 -1.61 -9.66
CA LYS A 428 -13.98 -2.46 -10.36
C LYS A 428 -12.59 -1.83 -10.35
N ALA A 429 -12.48 -0.51 -10.52
CA ALA A 429 -11.21 0.20 -10.40
C ALA A 429 -10.61 0.06 -9.00
N MET A 430 -11.45 0.06 -7.96
CA MET A 430 -11.05 -0.22 -6.58
C MET A 430 -10.76 -1.70 -6.31
N GLU A 431 -10.94 -2.60 -7.29
CA GLU A 431 -10.49 -4.00 -7.22
C GLU A 431 -9.21 -4.22 -8.06
N MET A 432 -9.01 -3.49 -9.16
CA MET A 432 -7.84 -3.58 -10.05
C MET A 432 -6.70 -2.57 -9.79
N GLN A 433 -5.45 -3.01 -9.77
CA GLN A 433 -4.29 -2.10 -9.71
C GLN A 433 -3.58 -2.04 -11.07
N ARG A 434 -3.01 -0.87 -11.41
CA ARG A 434 -2.15 -0.70 -12.59
C ARG A 434 -0.75 -0.28 -12.15
N PHE A 435 0.25 -1.07 -12.56
CA PHE A 435 1.67 -0.76 -12.45
C PHE A 435 2.26 -0.75 -13.86
N VAL A 436 2.96 0.33 -14.22
CA VAL A 436 3.54 0.49 -15.56
C VAL A 436 5.05 0.62 -15.42
N ASP A 437 5.76 -0.43 -15.81
CA ASP A 437 7.20 -0.40 -16.06
C ASP A 437 7.40 -0.88 -17.49
N LYS A 438 7.79 0.03 -18.37
CA LYS A 438 7.94 -0.27 -19.82
C LYS A 438 9.03 -1.30 -20.08
N SER A 439 9.96 -1.47 -19.13
CA SER A 439 11.05 -2.43 -19.22
C SER A 439 10.70 -3.82 -18.67
N LEU A 440 9.48 -3.99 -18.16
CA LEU A 440 9.04 -5.22 -17.52
C LEU A 440 7.92 -5.89 -18.32
N HIS A 441 8.21 -7.09 -18.78
CA HIS A 441 7.33 -7.94 -19.57
C HIS A 441 6.96 -9.19 -18.78
N ARG A 442 5.80 -9.76 -19.12
CA ARG A 442 5.44 -11.09 -18.66
C ARG A 442 6.12 -12.11 -19.57
N ALA A 443 6.79 -13.10 -19.00
CA ALA A 443 7.29 -14.22 -19.78
C ALA A 443 6.11 -14.99 -20.41
N GLU A 444 6.13 -15.19 -21.73
CA GLU A 444 5.04 -15.83 -22.46
C GLU A 444 5.10 -17.36 -22.34
N ASP A 445 6.28 -17.93 -22.58
CA ASP A 445 6.51 -19.36 -22.65
C ASP A 445 7.45 -19.82 -21.53
N TYR A 446 6.92 -20.60 -20.59
CA TYR A 446 7.71 -21.28 -19.58
C TYR A 446 6.99 -22.54 -19.08
N TYR A 447 7.76 -23.50 -18.57
CA TYR A 447 7.22 -24.66 -17.84
C TYR A 447 8.21 -25.13 -16.78
N TYR A 448 7.77 -26.06 -15.93
CA TYR A 448 8.61 -26.68 -14.91
C TYR A 448 8.62 -28.20 -15.03
N ALA A 449 9.69 -28.80 -14.50
CA ALA A 449 9.89 -30.23 -14.40
C ALA A 449 10.43 -30.58 -13.02
N GLN A 450 9.88 -31.65 -12.43
CA GLN A 450 10.31 -32.18 -11.14
C GLN A 450 11.20 -33.40 -11.35
N PHE A 451 12.37 -33.39 -10.71
CA PHE A 451 13.29 -34.51 -10.67
C PHE A 451 13.63 -34.86 -9.23
N LEU A 452 14.09 -36.09 -9.01
CA LEU A 452 14.64 -36.50 -7.72
C LEU A 452 16.06 -35.94 -7.60
N ALA A 453 16.31 -35.17 -6.54
CA ALA A 453 17.65 -34.69 -6.24
C ALA A 453 18.59 -35.85 -5.88
N ASP A 454 19.90 -35.63 -6.00
CA ASP A 454 20.91 -36.67 -5.74
C ASP A 454 20.95 -37.15 -4.27
N ASP A 455 20.33 -36.40 -3.34
CA ASP A 455 20.13 -36.82 -1.95
C ASP A 455 19.03 -37.88 -1.76
N GLY A 456 18.27 -38.18 -2.82
CA GLY A 456 17.19 -39.17 -2.84
C GLY A 456 15.95 -38.77 -2.05
N ARG A 457 15.80 -37.50 -1.64
CA ARG A 457 14.67 -37.02 -0.84
C ARG A 457 14.11 -35.68 -1.31
N SER A 458 14.98 -34.77 -1.72
CA SER A 458 14.61 -33.43 -2.17
C SER A 458 14.16 -33.45 -3.63
N ILE A 459 13.45 -32.41 -4.02
CA ILE A 459 13.04 -32.16 -5.41
C ILE A 459 14.09 -31.27 -6.05
N ASP A 460 14.69 -31.77 -7.12
CA ASP A 460 15.46 -30.98 -8.07
C ASP A 460 14.48 -30.37 -9.07
N LEU A 461 14.03 -29.15 -8.76
CA LEU A 461 13.04 -28.43 -9.55
C LEU A 461 13.74 -27.63 -10.64
N GLU A 462 13.34 -27.88 -11.89
CA GLU A 462 13.81 -27.12 -13.04
C GLU A 462 12.66 -26.31 -13.66
N PHE A 463 12.93 -25.04 -13.99
CA PHE A 463 12.10 -24.25 -14.88
C PHE A 463 12.85 -23.95 -16.16
N TYR A 464 12.11 -23.91 -17.26
CA TYR A 464 12.62 -23.52 -18.57
C TYR A 464 11.83 -22.30 -19.03
N GLN A 465 12.54 -21.22 -19.34
CA GLN A 465 11.97 -19.96 -19.83
C GLN A 465 12.74 -19.57 -21.09
N ASP A 466 12.07 -19.28 -22.20
CA ASP A 466 12.71 -18.75 -23.40
C ASP A 466 12.20 -17.37 -23.80
N GLU A 467 13.11 -16.51 -24.24
CA GLU A 467 12.79 -15.15 -24.63
C GLU A 467 13.58 -14.71 -25.85
N LYS A 468 12.94 -13.93 -26.71
CA LYS A 468 13.55 -13.37 -27.91
C LYS A 468 14.03 -11.95 -27.64
N LEU A 469 15.35 -11.77 -27.57
CA LEU A 469 15.97 -10.47 -27.32
C LEU A 469 16.07 -9.62 -28.59
N GLN A 470 16.12 -8.29 -28.44
CA GLN A 470 16.14 -7.36 -29.58
C GLN A 470 17.46 -7.40 -30.34
N SER A 471 18.58 -7.29 -29.62
CA SER A 471 19.93 -7.20 -30.18
C SER A 471 20.52 -8.58 -30.48
N GLY A 472 20.21 -9.58 -29.64
CA GLY A 472 20.83 -10.91 -29.63
C GLY A 472 22.32 -10.93 -29.25
N LYS A 473 22.92 -9.75 -28.97
CA LYS A 473 24.36 -9.58 -28.72
C LYS A 473 24.71 -9.63 -27.24
N VAL A 474 23.81 -9.14 -26.38
CA VAL A 474 23.98 -9.19 -24.93
C VAL A 474 23.57 -10.57 -24.44
N VAL A 475 24.42 -11.22 -23.65
CA VAL A 475 24.06 -12.46 -22.96
C VAL A 475 23.12 -12.08 -21.82
N PRO A 476 21.89 -12.62 -21.76
CA PRO A 476 20.96 -12.29 -20.69
C PRO A 476 21.41 -12.87 -19.35
N GLU A 477 20.99 -12.23 -18.27
CA GLU A 477 21.08 -12.78 -16.91
C GLU A 477 19.73 -13.42 -16.56
N ALA A 478 19.76 -14.56 -15.88
CA ALA A 478 18.55 -15.22 -15.43
C ALA A 478 18.66 -15.65 -13.97
N ALA A 479 17.55 -15.63 -13.25
CA ALA A 479 17.50 -16.06 -11.86
C ALA A 479 16.11 -16.61 -11.53
N ALA A 480 16.04 -17.45 -10.50
CA ALA A 480 14.80 -17.91 -9.92
C ALA A 480 14.84 -17.83 -8.40
N ALA A 481 13.66 -17.60 -7.82
CA ALA A 481 13.46 -17.58 -6.38
C ALA A 481 12.19 -18.37 -6.01
N LEU A 482 12.27 -19.10 -4.90
CA LEU A 482 11.15 -19.76 -4.24
C LEU A 482 10.87 -19.09 -2.91
N TYR A 483 9.58 -18.97 -2.61
CA TYR A 483 9.07 -18.41 -1.38
C TYR A 483 8.09 -19.39 -0.73
N ASP A 484 8.04 -19.40 0.59
CA ASP A 484 7.04 -20.16 1.32
C ASP A 484 5.65 -19.51 1.21
N THR A 485 4.64 -20.07 1.87
CA THR A 485 3.27 -19.53 1.84
C THR A 485 3.11 -18.16 2.50
N LEU A 486 4.13 -17.71 3.24
CA LEU A 486 4.20 -16.38 3.87
C LEU A 486 5.08 -15.41 3.07
N TRP A 487 5.44 -15.77 1.82
CA TRP A 487 6.35 -15.00 0.97
C TRP A 487 7.76 -14.80 1.55
N THR A 488 8.18 -15.63 2.52
CA THR A 488 9.57 -15.68 2.99
C THR A 488 10.42 -16.38 1.94
N GLU A 489 11.55 -15.78 1.56
CA GLU A 489 12.46 -16.41 0.60
C GLU A 489 13.06 -17.70 1.18
N VAL A 490 12.82 -18.80 0.47
CA VAL A 490 13.33 -20.14 0.81
C VAL A 490 14.66 -20.39 0.10
N LYS A 491 14.72 -20.06 -1.19
CA LYS A 491 15.91 -20.27 -2.02
C LYS A 491 15.90 -19.33 -3.21
N ARG A 492 17.05 -18.74 -3.52
CA ARG A 492 17.29 -17.92 -4.72
C ARG A 492 18.58 -18.38 -5.38
N LYS A 493 18.59 -18.46 -6.72
CA LYS A 493 19.78 -18.87 -7.48
C LYS A 493 19.83 -18.22 -8.85
N ASP A 494 21.03 -17.80 -9.24
CA ASP A 494 21.33 -17.43 -10.62
C ASP A 494 21.23 -18.68 -11.52
N SER A 495 20.74 -18.46 -12.72
CA SER A 495 20.34 -19.50 -13.66
C SER A 495 21.24 -19.49 -14.88
N ARG A 496 21.43 -20.66 -15.50
CA ARG A 496 22.21 -20.77 -16.72
C ARG A 496 21.36 -20.35 -17.90
N VAL A 497 21.96 -19.62 -18.84
CA VAL A 497 21.32 -19.23 -20.09
C VAL A 497 22.05 -19.87 -21.27
N PHE A 498 21.29 -20.24 -22.30
CA PHE A 498 21.77 -20.88 -23.51
C PHE A 498 21.22 -20.14 -24.71
N ARG A 499 22.05 -19.91 -25.72
CA ARG A 499 21.56 -19.39 -26.99
C ARG A 499 20.92 -20.52 -27.78
N VAL A 500 19.66 -20.37 -28.17
CA VAL A 500 18.97 -21.36 -29.00
C VAL A 500 19.37 -21.11 -30.47
N PRO A 501 20.00 -22.09 -31.16
CA PRO A 501 20.37 -21.92 -32.55
C PRO A 501 19.14 -21.72 -33.45
N GLY A 502 19.20 -20.74 -34.34
CA GLY A 502 18.12 -20.41 -35.27
C GLY A 502 18.51 -19.32 -36.27
N GLU A 503 17.62 -18.97 -37.19
CA GLU A 503 17.91 -18.05 -38.31
C GLU A 503 18.36 -16.64 -37.86
N ASP A 504 17.85 -16.14 -36.72
CA ASP A 504 18.17 -14.80 -36.22
C ASP A 504 19.09 -14.78 -34.99
N ASN A 505 19.39 -15.94 -34.38
CA ASN A 505 20.20 -16.08 -33.16
C ASN A 505 19.78 -15.17 -31.99
N LYS A 506 18.48 -14.81 -31.91
CA LYS A 506 17.94 -13.90 -30.88
C LYS A 506 17.23 -14.61 -29.74
N LEU A 507 16.94 -15.90 -29.88
CA LEU A 507 16.24 -16.70 -28.88
C LEU A 507 17.22 -17.22 -27.84
N TRP A 508 16.89 -16.99 -26.57
CA TRP A 508 17.65 -17.46 -25.42
C TRP A 508 16.77 -18.32 -24.53
N LEU A 509 17.37 -19.36 -23.95
CA LEU A 509 16.73 -20.26 -23.00
C LEU A 509 17.43 -20.12 -21.64
N ALA A 510 16.69 -19.76 -20.60
CA ALA A 510 17.11 -19.89 -19.22
C ALA A 510 16.67 -21.25 -18.66
N VAL A 511 17.59 -21.91 -17.94
CA VAL A 511 17.31 -23.10 -17.15
C VAL A 511 17.54 -22.75 -15.68
N HIS A 512 16.45 -22.68 -14.94
CA HIS A 512 16.44 -22.34 -13.53
C HIS A 512 16.38 -23.62 -12.69
N ARG A 513 17.41 -23.91 -11.90
CA ARG A 513 17.50 -25.18 -11.15
C ARG A 513 17.61 -24.94 -9.64
N LEU A 514 16.68 -25.49 -8.88
CA LEU A 514 16.51 -25.26 -7.44
C LEU A 514 16.21 -26.58 -6.72
N ASP A 515 17.09 -26.98 -5.80
CA ASP A 515 16.82 -28.14 -4.94
C ASP A 515 16.05 -27.71 -3.69
N VAL A 516 14.86 -28.25 -3.45
CA VAL A 516 14.02 -27.91 -2.30
C VAL A 516 13.26 -29.13 -1.77
N PRO A 517 12.85 -29.14 -0.50
CA PRO A 517 11.93 -30.14 0.01
C PRO A 517 10.58 -30.14 -0.75
N PRO A 518 9.84 -31.26 -0.74
CA PRO A 518 8.45 -31.29 -1.19
C PRO A 518 7.59 -30.33 -0.36
N GLY A 519 6.63 -29.66 -1.02
CA GLY A 519 5.76 -28.70 -0.34
C GLY A 519 5.15 -27.64 -1.26
N PRO A 520 4.27 -26.78 -0.71
CA PRO A 520 3.71 -25.64 -1.42
C PRO A 520 4.68 -24.45 -1.41
N TYR A 521 4.90 -23.86 -2.58
CA TYR A 521 5.75 -22.67 -2.75
C TYR A 521 5.10 -21.65 -3.69
N TYR A 522 5.51 -20.41 -3.55
CA TYR A 522 5.45 -19.43 -4.64
C TYR A 522 6.79 -19.40 -5.35
N TYR A 523 6.79 -19.17 -6.66
CA TYR A 523 8.01 -19.00 -7.44
C TYR A 523 7.99 -17.68 -8.20
N SER A 524 9.18 -17.16 -8.48
CA SER A 524 9.44 -16.06 -9.40
C SER A 524 10.62 -16.45 -10.29
N LEU A 525 10.47 -16.29 -11.59
CA LEU A 525 11.52 -16.47 -12.59
C LEU A 525 11.75 -15.14 -13.28
N ARG A 526 13.01 -14.85 -13.60
CA ARG A 526 13.36 -13.67 -14.37
C ARG A 526 14.46 -13.99 -15.37
N MET A 527 14.29 -13.48 -16.58
CA MET A 527 15.35 -13.24 -17.55
C MET A 527 15.49 -11.74 -17.80
N LYS A 528 16.71 -11.22 -17.88
CA LYS A 528 17.02 -9.80 -18.09
C LYS A 528 18.05 -9.66 -19.21
N GLY A 529 17.77 -8.83 -20.20
CA GLY A 529 18.65 -8.59 -21.34
C GLY A 529 18.22 -7.37 -22.14
N ASP A 530 19.16 -6.68 -22.80
CA ASP A 530 18.90 -5.48 -23.62
C ASP A 530 18.14 -4.34 -22.89
N GLY A 531 18.27 -4.25 -21.55
CA GLY A 531 17.54 -3.26 -20.74
C GLY A 531 16.11 -3.66 -20.38
N GLU A 532 15.65 -4.81 -20.87
CA GLU A 532 14.33 -5.39 -20.65
C GLU A 532 14.39 -6.54 -19.64
N ARG A 533 13.25 -6.86 -19.01
CA ARG A 533 13.07 -7.94 -18.03
C ARG A 533 11.80 -8.72 -18.34
N TRP A 534 11.91 -10.04 -18.39
CA TRP A 534 10.78 -10.95 -18.54
C TRP A 534 10.60 -11.74 -17.26
N VAL A 535 9.51 -11.47 -16.55
CA VAL A 535 9.20 -12.05 -15.26
C VAL A 535 7.96 -12.92 -15.36
N THR A 536 8.01 -14.07 -14.70
CA THR A 536 6.82 -14.88 -14.43
C THR A 536 6.83 -15.35 -12.99
N ARG A 537 5.65 -15.60 -12.45
CA ARG A 537 5.46 -16.00 -11.08
C ARG A 537 4.20 -16.83 -10.95
N GLY A 538 4.19 -17.72 -9.98
CA GLY A 538 3.05 -18.58 -9.75
C GLY A 538 3.14 -19.29 -8.43
N ARG A 539 2.21 -20.22 -8.21
CA ARG A 539 2.21 -21.14 -7.09
C ARG A 539 2.50 -22.54 -7.60
N ILE A 540 3.31 -23.29 -6.87
CA ILE A 540 3.65 -24.67 -7.20
C ILE A 540 3.50 -25.55 -5.96
N GLY A 541 3.01 -26.78 -6.15
CA GLY A 541 2.92 -27.79 -5.11
C GLY A 541 3.79 -28.98 -5.48
N LEU A 542 4.96 -29.09 -4.86
CA LEU A 542 5.94 -30.13 -5.17
C LEU A 542 5.62 -31.42 -4.42
N GLN A 543 5.55 -32.54 -5.14
CA GLN A 543 5.21 -33.84 -4.57
C GLN A 543 6.48 -34.64 -4.25
N PRO A 544 6.52 -35.39 -3.14
CA PRO A 544 7.66 -36.25 -2.83
C PRO A 544 7.76 -37.41 -3.83
N PHE A 545 8.99 -37.79 -4.20
CA PHE A 545 9.23 -39.10 -4.81
C PHE A 545 9.18 -40.18 -3.73
N VAL A 546 8.34 -41.19 -3.91
CA VAL A 546 8.16 -42.26 -2.93
C VAL A 546 9.33 -43.24 -3.06
N PRO A 547 10.12 -43.48 -2.01
CA PRO A 547 11.18 -44.48 -2.05
C PRO A 547 10.61 -45.86 -2.39
N GLU A 548 11.37 -46.63 -3.17
CA GLU A 548 11.03 -48.02 -3.52
C GLU A 548 9.78 -48.22 -4.40
N GLN A 549 9.14 -47.14 -4.81
CA GLN A 549 8.07 -47.14 -5.81
C GLN A 549 8.64 -46.81 -7.19
N LEU A 550 8.19 -47.51 -8.23
CA LEU A 550 8.48 -47.11 -9.61
C LEU A 550 7.83 -45.74 -9.89
N CYS A 551 8.67 -44.73 -10.14
CA CYS A 551 8.23 -43.35 -10.39
C CYS A 551 9.02 -42.74 -11.55
N PHE A 552 8.44 -41.72 -12.17
CA PHE A 552 9.05 -40.95 -13.24
C PHE A 552 9.31 -39.51 -12.80
N SER A 553 10.33 -38.89 -13.37
CA SER A 553 10.39 -37.42 -13.41
C SER A 553 9.31 -36.88 -14.35
N ALA A 554 9.11 -35.56 -14.35
CA ALA A 554 8.40 -34.92 -15.45
C ALA A 554 9.05 -35.25 -16.81
N VAL A 555 8.23 -35.28 -17.86
CA VAL A 555 8.68 -35.49 -19.25
C VAL A 555 9.11 -34.17 -19.86
N LEU A 556 10.38 -34.08 -20.25
CA LEU A 556 10.93 -32.95 -20.98
C LEU A 556 10.74 -33.16 -22.48
N LEU A 557 10.24 -32.12 -23.14
CA LEU A 557 10.13 -32.05 -24.59
C LEU A 557 11.03 -30.93 -25.12
N GLY A 558 11.75 -31.24 -26.18
CA GLY A 558 12.64 -30.28 -26.82
C GLY A 558 13.14 -30.79 -28.16
N ILE A 559 14.29 -30.29 -28.58
CA ILE A 559 14.97 -30.75 -29.78
C ILE A 559 16.40 -31.18 -29.49
N GLU A 560 16.94 -31.97 -30.41
CA GLU A 560 18.35 -32.30 -30.41
C GLU A 560 19.19 -31.03 -30.72
N PRO A 561 20.17 -30.69 -29.87
CA PRO A 561 21.05 -29.56 -30.16
C PRO A 561 21.89 -29.86 -31.41
N PRO A 562 22.04 -28.88 -32.33
CA PRO A 562 22.97 -28.99 -33.44
C PRO A 562 24.39 -29.34 -32.98
N ALA A 563 25.12 -30.12 -33.77
CA ALA A 563 26.49 -30.50 -33.45
C ALA A 563 27.36 -29.25 -33.16
N GLY A 564 28.09 -29.27 -32.05
CA GLY A 564 28.95 -28.16 -31.62
C GLY A 564 28.26 -26.94 -31.01
N SER A 565 26.92 -26.89 -30.98
CA SER A 565 26.20 -25.82 -30.24
C SER A 565 26.36 -25.97 -28.74
N GLU A 566 26.27 -24.88 -27.98
CA GLU A 566 26.07 -24.97 -26.53
C GLU A 566 24.62 -25.38 -26.24
N SER A 567 24.42 -26.27 -25.26
CA SER A 567 23.07 -26.69 -24.89
C SER A 567 22.99 -27.07 -23.43
N TYR A 568 21.76 -27.15 -22.94
CA TYR A 568 21.46 -27.80 -21.69
C TYR A 568 21.84 -29.30 -21.75
N GLU A 569 22.29 -29.85 -20.63
CA GLU A 569 22.67 -31.24 -20.46
C GLU A 569 22.18 -31.75 -19.11
N ARG A 570 21.46 -32.88 -19.12
CA ARG A 570 20.98 -33.57 -17.92
C ARG A 570 21.35 -35.04 -17.96
N ARG A 571 22.03 -35.53 -16.91
CA ARG A 571 22.50 -36.94 -16.83
C ARG A 571 23.20 -37.38 -18.12
N GLN A 572 24.07 -36.54 -18.68
CA GLN A 572 24.79 -36.75 -19.96
C GLN A 572 23.94 -36.73 -21.23
N VAL A 573 22.64 -36.43 -21.12
CA VAL A 573 21.75 -36.23 -22.27
C VAL A 573 21.66 -34.75 -22.60
N ARG A 574 22.09 -34.39 -23.80
CA ARG A 574 21.99 -33.03 -24.34
C ARG A 574 20.62 -32.80 -24.98
N LEU A 575 19.99 -31.67 -24.64
CA LEU A 575 18.66 -31.28 -25.09
C LEU A 575 18.57 -29.75 -25.19
N ILE A 576 17.78 -29.24 -26.13
CA ILE A 576 17.26 -27.86 -26.08
C ILE A 576 15.77 -27.94 -25.74
N PRO A 577 15.39 -27.77 -24.46
CA PRO A 577 14.00 -27.70 -24.02
C PRO A 577 13.19 -26.68 -24.84
N ARG A 578 11.91 -26.99 -25.09
CA ARG A 578 10.99 -26.10 -25.82
C ARG A 578 9.86 -25.61 -24.91
N PRO A 579 10.00 -24.46 -24.25
CA PRO A 579 9.01 -24.02 -23.27
C PRO A 579 7.61 -23.76 -23.81
N SER A 580 7.51 -23.33 -25.07
CA SER A 580 6.24 -23.14 -25.76
C SER A 580 5.42 -24.44 -25.95
N MET A 581 6.04 -25.61 -25.77
CA MET A 581 5.47 -26.93 -26.07
C MET A 581 4.89 -27.04 -27.50
N LYS A 582 5.36 -26.18 -28.41
CA LYS A 582 4.95 -26.13 -29.81
C LYS A 582 6.09 -26.59 -30.70
N PHE A 583 5.77 -27.50 -31.60
CA PHE A 583 6.70 -28.10 -32.54
C PHE A 583 6.13 -27.99 -33.95
N LYS A 584 6.96 -27.66 -34.94
CA LYS A 584 6.51 -27.65 -36.33
C LYS A 584 6.33 -29.07 -36.83
N ARG A 585 5.34 -29.31 -37.70
CA ARG A 585 5.21 -30.60 -38.37
C ARG A 585 6.50 -30.96 -39.12
N GLY A 586 7.04 -32.15 -38.85
CA GLY A 586 8.31 -32.63 -39.40
C GLY A 586 9.54 -32.32 -38.54
N GLU A 587 9.39 -31.56 -37.45
CA GLU A 587 10.43 -31.41 -36.43
C GLU A 587 10.60 -32.72 -35.63
N GLN A 588 11.85 -33.12 -35.36
CA GLN A 588 12.12 -34.26 -34.47
C GLN A 588 12.03 -33.80 -33.02
N ILE A 589 11.03 -34.30 -32.31
CA ILE A 589 10.80 -33.98 -30.90
C ILE A 589 11.65 -34.93 -30.07
N LYS A 590 12.64 -34.40 -29.35
CA LYS A 590 13.44 -35.17 -28.40
C LYS A 590 12.70 -35.23 -27.08
N VAL A 591 12.45 -36.45 -26.62
CA VAL A 591 11.79 -36.75 -25.34
C VAL A 591 12.85 -37.17 -24.33
N TYR A 592 12.75 -36.69 -23.10
CA TYR A 592 13.60 -37.08 -21.99
C TYR A 592 12.78 -37.27 -20.71
N SER A 593 13.09 -38.33 -19.96
CA SER A 593 12.56 -38.58 -18.61
C SER A 593 13.57 -39.36 -17.77
N GLU A 594 13.44 -39.31 -16.45
CA GLU A 594 14.17 -40.18 -15.53
C GLU A 594 13.23 -41.18 -14.88
N VAL A 595 13.67 -42.45 -14.82
CA VAL A 595 12.97 -43.54 -14.12
C VAL A 595 13.67 -43.81 -12.80
N TYR A 596 12.88 -43.87 -11.73
CA TYR A 596 13.32 -44.09 -10.35
C TYR A 596 12.69 -45.36 -9.76
N GLY A 597 13.31 -45.92 -8.71
CA GLY A 597 12.72 -47.00 -7.92
C GLY A 597 12.81 -48.41 -8.52
N LEU A 598 13.44 -48.59 -9.69
CA LEU A 598 13.65 -49.91 -10.31
C LEU A 598 14.42 -50.87 -9.39
N ARG A 599 13.87 -52.08 -9.21
CA ARG A 599 14.51 -53.13 -8.41
C ARG A 599 15.34 -54.08 -9.30
N PRO A 600 16.48 -54.56 -8.80
CA PRO A 600 17.19 -55.64 -9.47
C PRO A 600 16.43 -56.96 -9.31
N ASN A 601 16.48 -57.79 -10.35
CA ASN A 601 16.07 -59.18 -10.31
C ASN A 601 17.06 -60.03 -9.47
N GLN A 602 16.84 -61.35 -9.41
CA GLN A 602 17.68 -62.28 -8.64
C GLN A 602 19.15 -62.31 -9.12
N GLU A 603 19.44 -61.91 -10.36
CA GLU A 603 20.80 -61.83 -10.93
C GLU A 603 21.45 -60.45 -10.71
N GLY A 604 20.79 -59.52 -10.01
CA GLY A 604 21.29 -58.17 -9.78
C GLY A 604 21.06 -57.21 -10.96
N LYS A 605 20.37 -57.62 -12.03
CA LYS A 605 20.08 -56.80 -13.20
C LYS A 605 18.72 -56.11 -13.07
N ARG A 606 18.62 -54.88 -13.56
CA ARG A 606 17.36 -54.13 -13.62
C ARG A 606 16.84 -54.18 -15.06
N SER A 607 15.55 -54.43 -15.23
CA SER A 607 14.87 -54.36 -16.54
C SER A 607 13.41 -53.97 -16.35
N TYR A 608 12.85 -53.33 -17.37
CA TYR A 608 11.46 -52.92 -17.39
C TYR A 608 10.95 -52.80 -18.82
N ARG A 609 9.63 -52.85 -18.97
CA ARG A 609 8.97 -52.55 -20.24
C ARG A 609 8.34 -51.17 -20.19
N GLU A 610 8.50 -50.41 -21.26
CA GLU A 610 7.99 -49.05 -21.42
C GLU A 610 6.99 -49.00 -22.60
N TRP A 611 5.87 -48.31 -22.41
CA TRP A 611 4.85 -48.01 -23.41
C TRP A 611 4.74 -46.49 -23.56
N VAL A 612 4.88 -46.01 -24.78
CA VAL A 612 4.79 -44.60 -25.12
C VAL A 612 3.60 -44.39 -26.05
N ASP A 613 2.61 -43.65 -25.56
CA ASP A 613 1.39 -43.34 -26.28
C ASP A 613 1.32 -41.86 -26.64
N VAL A 614 1.18 -41.56 -27.94
CA VAL A 614 0.91 -40.21 -28.45
C VAL A 614 -0.54 -40.15 -28.90
N ILE A 615 -1.35 -39.40 -28.16
CA ILE A 615 -2.81 -39.36 -28.32
C ILE A 615 -3.23 -37.96 -28.76
N ARG A 616 -3.89 -37.84 -29.91
CA ARG A 616 -4.47 -36.56 -30.34
C ARG A 616 -5.64 -36.18 -29.44
N MET A 617 -5.66 -34.92 -28.98
CA MET A 617 -6.76 -34.38 -28.19
C MET A 617 -7.83 -33.81 -29.14
N GLU A 618 -9.09 -34.30 -29.05
CA GLU A 618 -10.21 -33.74 -29.80
C GLU A 618 -10.77 -32.47 -29.11
N ASP A 619 -11.15 -31.46 -29.90
CA ASP A 619 -11.85 -30.26 -29.42
C ASP A 619 -13.25 -30.62 -28.90
N GLN A 620 -13.35 -31.02 -27.63
CA GLN A 620 -14.65 -31.03 -26.97
C GLN A 620 -15.05 -29.57 -26.73
N GLY A 621 -16.03 -29.09 -27.49
CA GLY A 621 -16.66 -27.78 -27.33
C GLY A 621 -17.26 -27.62 -25.93
N GLY A 622 -16.45 -27.18 -24.98
CA GLY A 622 -16.82 -26.93 -23.60
C GLY A 622 -15.68 -26.22 -22.89
N LYS A 623 -15.87 -24.91 -22.64
CA LYS A 623 -15.03 -24.00 -21.84
C LYS A 623 -13.66 -24.56 -21.47
N ILE A 624 -12.70 -24.44 -22.39
CA ILE A 624 -11.28 -24.68 -22.12
C ILE A 624 -10.81 -23.54 -21.20
N GLY A 625 -11.01 -23.73 -19.91
CA GLY A 625 -10.37 -22.93 -18.88
C GLY A 625 -8.86 -23.08 -19.01
N GLN A 626 -8.16 -21.95 -18.89
CA GLN A 626 -6.73 -21.80 -18.80
C GLN A 626 -6.03 -23.06 -18.25
N ILE A 627 -5.30 -23.76 -19.12
CA ILE A 627 -4.39 -24.84 -18.72
C ILE A 627 -3.13 -24.14 -18.21
N THR A 628 -3.22 -23.63 -16.99
CA THR A 628 -2.09 -23.18 -16.18
C THR A 628 -2.25 -23.83 -14.80
N ASP A 629 -1.15 -24.38 -14.28
CA ASP A 629 -0.90 -24.76 -12.88
C ASP A 629 -1.30 -26.14 -12.32
N LYS A 630 -1.70 -27.16 -13.10
CA LYS A 630 -1.84 -28.53 -12.55
C LYS A 630 -1.42 -29.64 -13.51
N LEU A 631 -0.16 -30.05 -13.44
CA LEU A 631 0.35 -31.32 -13.99
C LEU A 631 0.52 -32.40 -12.91
N SER A 632 -0.18 -32.31 -11.78
CA SER A 632 -0.35 -33.45 -10.87
C SER A 632 -1.78 -33.46 -10.32
N GLY A 633 -2.55 -34.48 -10.70
CA GLY A 633 -3.86 -34.74 -10.12
C GLY A 633 -4.93 -35.12 -11.14
N LEU A 634 -5.11 -36.44 -11.31
CA LEU A 634 -6.35 -37.12 -11.70
C LEU A 634 -7.18 -36.46 -12.82
N PHE A 635 -6.89 -36.82 -14.08
CA PHE A 635 -7.79 -36.57 -15.19
C PHE A 635 -8.26 -37.87 -15.85
N THR A 636 -9.58 -37.96 -15.96
CA THR A 636 -10.39 -39.09 -16.41
C THR A 636 -9.94 -39.70 -17.74
N ARG A 637 -9.88 -41.04 -17.76
CA ARG A 637 -9.59 -41.93 -18.89
C ARG A 637 -10.67 -41.79 -19.98
N GLY A 638 -10.58 -40.76 -20.82
CA GLY A 638 -11.38 -40.65 -22.04
C GLY A 638 -10.94 -41.70 -23.05
N LYS A 639 -11.86 -42.56 -23.50
CA LYS A 639 -11.58 -43.55 -24.55
C LYS A 639 -11.37 -42.82 -25.89
N ALA A 640 -10.14 -42.84 -26.40
CA ALA A 640 -9.85 -42.44 -27.78
C ALA A 640 -10.38 -43.49 -28.79
N LYS A 641 -10.81 -43.05 -29.97
CA LYS A 641 -11.01 -43.95 -31.13
C LYS A 641 -9.63 -44.45 -31.60
N ALA A 642 -9.60 -45.67 -32.12
CA ALA A 642 -8.37 -46.39 -32.48
C ALA A 642 -7.50 -45.71 -33.57
N ASP A 643 -7.99 -44.68 -34.27
CA ASP A 643 -7.32 -44.06 -35.43
C ASP A 643 -6.50 -42.78 -35.09
N THR A 644 -6.36 -42.39 -33.82
CA THR A 644 -5.65 -41.14 -33.42
C THR A 644 -4.63 -41.33 -32.30
N LYS A 645 -4.14 -42.57 -32.14
CA LYS A 645 -3.17 -42.98 -31.11
C LYS A 645 -1.99 -43.69 -31.77
N ILE A 646 -0.77 -43.21 -31.52
CA ILE A 646 0.48 -43.91 -31.88
C ILE A 646 1.05 -44.51 -30.61
N THR A 647 1.36 -45.81 -30.63
CA THR A 647 1.98 -46.52 -29.51
C THR A 647 3.36 -47.07 -29.91
N GLN A 648 4.37 -46.84 -29.08
CA GLN A 648 5.68 -47.45 -29.19
C GLN A 648 6.01 -48.21 -27.91
N ASN A 649 6.65 -49.37 -28.04
CA ASN A 649 7.01 -50.20 -26.89
C ASN A 649 8.52 -50.40 -26.87
N PHE A 650 9.12 -50.36 -25.68
CA PHE A 650 10.54 -50.57 -25.48
C PHE A 650 10.77 -51.59 -24.37
N ASP A 651 11.63 -52.58 -24.61
CA ASP A 651 12.19 -53.41 -23.55
C ASP A 651 13.53 -52.79 -23.13
N ARG A 652 13.63 -52.31 -21.89
CA ARG A 652 14.75 -51.51 -21.37
C ARG A 652 15.56 -52.31 -20.36
N ALA A 653 16.88 -52.26 -20.46
CA ALA A 653 17.82 -52.89 -19.54
C ALA A 653 18.97 -51.91 -19.22
N PRO A 654 18.80 -51.02 -18.22
CA PRO A 654 19.79 -50.01 -17.89
C PRO A 654 21.14 -50.62 -17.51
N GLU A 655 22.23 -50.04 -18.03
CA GLU A 655 23.60 -50.50 -17.77
C GLU A 655 24.02 -50.31 -16.30
N SER A 656 23.53 -49.24 -15.66
CA SER A 656 23.83 -48.99 -14.26
C SER A 656 23.11 -49.98 -13.34
N ALA A 657 23.81 -50.48 -12.32
CA ALA A 657 23.22 -51.35 -11.30
C ALA A 657 22.35 -50.60 -10.27
N LYS A 658 22.50 -49.27 -10.13
CA LYS A 658 21.81 -48.44 -9.11
C LYS A 658 21.51 -47.03 -9.62
N GLY A 659 20.64 -46.31 -8.91
CA GLY A 659 20.35 -44.91 -9.20
C GLY A 659 19.33 -44.70 -10.35
N PRO A 660 19.03 -43.45 -10.69
CA PRO A 660 18.07 -43.12 -11.74
C PRO A 660 18.54 -43.59 -13.11
N VAL A 661 17.57 -43.86 -13.99
CA VAL A 661 17.80 -44.20 -15.39
C VAL A 661 17.30 -43.04 -16.23
N ALA A 662 18.21 -42.41 -16.98
CA ALA A 662 17.86 -41.36 -17.93
C ALA A 662 17.43 -42.01 -19.25
N GLU A 663 16.17 -41.81 -19.63
CA GLU A 663 15.61 -42.31 -20.88
C GLU A 663 15.42 -41.20 -21.90
N THR A 664 15.70 -41.52 -23.16
CA THR A 664 15.50 -40.61 -24.26
C THR A 664 15.14 -41.35 -25.54
N PHE A 665 14.27 -40.73 -26.35
CA PHE A 665 13.93 -41.18 -27.69
C PHE A 665 13.49 -40.00 -28.55
N LEU A 666 13.40 -40.23 -29.87
CA LEU A 666 12.95 -39.24 -30.85
C LEU A 666 11.54 -39.58 -31.32
N LEU A 667 10.66 -38.59 -31.26
CA LEU A 667 9.32 -38.64 -31.84
C LEU A 667 9.32 -37.84 -33.15
N ASP A 668 9.04 -38.53 -34.26
CA ASP A 668 8.86 -37.88 -35.55
C ASP A 668 7.47 -37.25 -35.64
N SER A 669 7.40 -35.92 -35.71
CA SER A 669 6.13 -35.20 -35.83
C SER A 669 5.58 -35.17 -37.27
N SER A 670 6.30 -35.68 -38.27
CA SER A 670 5.83 -35.68 -39.68
C SER A 670 4.53 -36.47 -39.87
N VAL A 671 4.36 -37.53 -39.08
CA VAL A 671 3.18 -38.40 -39.04
C VAL A 671 2.03 -37.84 -38.19
N LEU A 672 2.25 -36.73 -37.48
CA LEU A 672 1.25 -36.08 -36.66
C LEU A 672 0.59 -34.94 -37.44
N GLU A 673 -0.74 -34.95 -37.53
CA GLU A 673 -1.49 -33.82 -38.08
C GLU A 673 -1.44 -32.61 -37.13
N PRO A 674 -1.54 -31.37 -37.61
CA PRO A 674 -1.56 -30.21 -36.72
C PRO A 674 -2.67 -30.30 -35.65
N GLY A 675 -2.33 -29.95 -34.41
CA GLY A 675 -3.23 -30.03 -33.26
C GLY A 675 -2.51 -30.33 -31.94
N LYS A 676 -3.29 -30.48 -30.86
CA LYS A 676 -2.77 -30.79 -29.52
C LYS A 676 -2.71 -32.29 -29.28
N TYR A 677 -1.64 -32.72 -28.62
CA TYR A 677 -1.34 -34.12 -28.33
C TYR A 677 -0.97 -34.30 -26.87
N ARG A 678 -1.36 -35.45 -26.31
CA ARG A 678 -0.89 -35.94 -25.02
C ARG A 678 0.09 -37.08 -25.27
N LEU A 679 1.30 -36.94 -24.78
CA LEU A 679 2.32 -37.99 -24.69
C LEU A 679 2.19 -38.65 -23.32
N VAL A 680 1.97 -39.95 -23.26
CA VAL A 680 1.91 -40.74 -22.02
C VAL A 680 3.03 -41.78 -22.07
N ILE A 681 3.83 -41.83 -21.00
CA ILE A 681 4.88 -42.83 -20.81
C ILE A 681 4.47 -43.68 -19.62
N GLU A 682 4.19 -44.96 -19.87
CA GLU A 682 3.93 -45.96 -18.84
C GLU A 682 5.11 -46.94 -18.79
N ALA A 683 5.50 -47.39 -17.61
CA ALA A 683 6.44 -48.50 -17.48
C ALA A 683 6.02 -49.51 -16.41
N GLN A 684 6.45 -50.75 -16.62
CA GLN A 684 6.31 -51.85 -15.69
C GLN A 684 7.68 -52.43 -15.36
N ASP A 685 8.05 -52.43 -14.08
CA ASP A 685 9.27 -53.09 -13.58
C ASP A 685 9.12 -54.62 -13.68
N ASP A 686 10.05 -55.28 -14.37
CA ASP A 686 10.00 -56.74 -14.58
C ASP A 686 10.20 -57.51 -13.26
N ALA A 687 10.94 -56.94 -12.30
CA ALA A 687 11.27 -57.61 -11.05
C ALA A 687 10.13 -57.52 -10.02
N THR A 688 9.40 -56.41 -9.99
CA THR A 688 8.35 -56.16 -8.98
C THR A 688 6.94 -56.15 -9.55
N THR A 689 6.79 -56.08 -10.87
CA THR A 689 5.52 -55.86 -11.59
C THR A 689 4.84 -54.53 -11.29
N GLN A 690 5.50 -53.62 -10.56
CA GLN A 690 5.00 -52.27 -10.28
C GLN A 690 4.88 -51.46 -11.57
N TRP A 691 3.89 -50.56 -11.59
CA TRP A 691 3.64 -49.64 -12.69
C TRP A 691 3.93 -48.20 -12.29
N GLY A 692 4.47 -47.43 -13.23
CA GLY A 692 4.59 -45.98 -13.17
C GLY A 692 4.05 -45.36 -14.46
N GLU A 693 3.53 -44.14 -14.38
CA GLU A 693 3.05 -43.36 -15.52
C GLU A 693 3.49 -41.90 -15.34
N GLU A 694 3.82 -41.24 -16.44
CA GLU A 694 3.90 -39.78 -16.53
C GLU A 694 3.39 -39.29 -17.89
N ALA A 695 2.96 -38.03 -17.97
CA ALA A 695 2.47 -37.47 -19.23
C ALA A 695 2.88 -36.01 -19.47
N ALA A 696 2.98 -35.63 -20.74
CA ALA A 696 3.15 -34.26 -21.20
C ALA A 696 2.15 -33.91 -22.31
N VAL A 697 1.86 -32.62 -22.47
CA VAL A 697 1.01 -32.10 -23.55
C VAL A 697 1.83 -31.19 -24.44
N PHE A 698 1.68 -31.35 -25.76
CA PHE A 698 2.34 -30.51 -26.76
C PHE A 698 1.43 -30.23 -27.95
N GLU A 699 1.80 -29.27 -28.78
CA GLU A 699 1.08 -28.88 -29.99
C GLU A 699 1.98 -29.03 -31.21
N VAL A 700 1.44 -29.68 -32.25
CA VAL A 700 2.05 -29.70 -33.58
C VAL A 700 1.43 -28.58 -34.39
N THR A 701 2.24 -27.62 -34.82
CA THR A 701 1.83 -26.52 -35.68
C THR A 701 2.00 -26.88 -37.15
N LYS A 702 1.35 -26.11 -38.03
CA LYS A 702 1.50 -26.24 -39.48
C LYS A 702 2.94 -26.06 -39.95
#